data_AF-A0A085U093-F1
#
_entry.id   AF-A0A085U093-F1
#
_cell.length_a   1.000
_cell.length_b   1.000
_cell.length_c   1.000
_cell.angle_alpha   90.00
_cell.angle_beta   90.00
_cell.angle_gamma   90.00
#
_symmetry.space_group_name_H-M   'P 1'
#
loop_
_entity.id
_entity.type
_entity.pdbx_description
1 polymer ?
#
loop_
_entity_poly.entity_id
_entity_poly.type
_entity_poly.pdbx_seq_one_letter_code
_entity_poly.pdbx_strand_id
1 'polypeptide(L)'
;MARVREVGTLWIGGALSWMEQLCLKSFVDAGQRITLYSYEEIPNVPEGVIRRDGREVLDTDDFIKYEKKDSFALFADYFRIHMIARNPGLIWVDTDVYCWRPMDYDSDYVLGYELPDSDRVNNAVLGLPADSAIVHDILEFMSDRYAIPPFVKPKLREEYAAAAKAGHPVHVSQHPWGVWGPMMLTHFVAKHGLQDKVQPLDAFYPIPFPERTRMIRRASKVEARLTGNTTALHLWASNKRELGLRFNGIPREGSFLDTLLKKHDIRPEFAPIKGRAKLVFEDREANLSQLAAAGIAELSSIADLGGTAPALVLAAHHRWDCDITLIDLRADGAWPEAESDWVAGYRAFLAENGVDPARIRHVGAEKDLRPVDLVLNLAGFGDVNKVKHLGPILERALHADSRMVMDIRKGSGSFPFLRDFGSNEVIAEIGDGAGGKRTRIVFVPDPPAETVSDPGWAELATRLAGPEGFYRDNGSHSFLYIPRAKDTLVVTFDNLDIAMNKRDTRRPWGFEFIEKQGWSMLGAMAGGWTWYRDDWVAQEFDRLASEGFFAQFGRVVFYGASMGGYAACAFSAACPGAEVVAISPQSTLDKSVVPWETRYKVAWDRDFSGRYGDAAEASRAARRVTILYDPYEPLDAGHVNRFTAPNVMKLRTPLLGHRLGSSLHQMGILSPILLTALDGGLSEAEFHRHLRARRDFPRYQRELFQRALARGHESLARRMGESVLRRNDNRAIRQALRGL
;
A
#
# COMPACT_ATOMS: atom_id res chain seq x y z
N MET A 1 -45.42 -10.00 25.58
CA MET A 1 -44.00 -10.40 25.39
C MET A 1 -43.48 -9.50 24.30
N ALA A 2 -42.43 -8.71 24.58
CA ALA A 2 -41.88 -7.77 23.62
C ALA A 2 -41.49 -8.49 22.32
N ARG A 3 -42.05 -8.07 21.19
CA ARG A 3 -41.76 -8.64 19.87
C ARG A 3 -40.51 -8.00 19.30
N VAL A 4 -39.42 -8.76 19.14
CA VAL A 4 -38.25 -8.29 18.38
C VAL A 4 -38.63 -8.24 16.91
N ARG A 5 -38.57 -7.04 16.31
CA ARG A 5 -38.99 -6.79 14.93
C ARG A 5 -37.79 -6.80 14.00
N GLU A 6 -37.99 -7.27 12.77
CA GLU A 6 -37.00 -7.09 11.73
C GLU A 6 -36.86 -5.60 11.41
N VAL A 7 -35.63 -5.18 11.08
CA VAL A 7 -35.35 -3.82 10.59
C VAL A 7 -34.95 -3.86 9.12
N GLY A 8 -35.32 -2.82 8.37
CA GLY A 8 -35.01 -2.65 6.96
C GLY A 8 -34.28 -1.35 6.69
N THR A 9 -33.37 -1.35 5.74
CA THR A 9 -32.62 -0.16 5.31
C THR A 9 -32.33 -0.19 3.81
N LEU A 10 -31.81 0.90 3.24
CA LEU A 10 -31.55 1.03 1.81
C LEU A 10 -30.12 1.51 1.54
N TRP A 11 -29.46 0.86 0.59
CA TRP A 11 -28.24 1.38 -0.03
C TRP A 11 -28.31 1.23 -1.54
N ILE A 12 -28.37 2.34 -2.27
CA ILE A 12 -28.67 2.33 -3.71
C ILE A 12 -27.57 1.61 -4.51
N GLY A 13 -26.30 1.91 -4.23
CA GLY A 13 -25.17 1.37 -4.99
C GLY A 13 -23.81 1.77 -4.44
N GLY A 14 -22.76 1.08 -4.92
CA GLY A 14 -21.37 1.24 -4.47
C GLY A 14 -21.06 0.64 -3.10
N ALA A 15 -19.75 0.50 -2.81
CA ALA A 15 -19.27 -0.09 -1.56
C ALA A 15 -19.65 0.73 -0.32
N LEU A 16 -19.96 0.03 0.78
CA LEU A 16 -20.18 0.61 2.10
C LEU A 16 -18.87 1.16 2.67
N SER A 17 -18.93 2.25 3.45
CA SER A 17 -17.82 2.62 4.32
C SER A 17 -17.90 1.87 5.66
N TRP A 18 -16.85 1.94 6.46
CA TRP A 18 -16.83 1.33 7.80
C TRP A 18 -17.99 1.81 8.67
N MET A 19 -18.53 3.02 8.45
CA MET A 19 -19.64 3.55 9.24
C MET A 19 -20.95 2.79 8.95
N GLU A 20 -21.26 2.54 7.68
CA GLU A 20 -22.43 1.72 7.35
C GLU A 20 -22.22 0.27 7.78
N GLN A 21 -21.02 -0.28 7.59
CA GLN A 21 -20.71 -1.63 8.06
C GLN A 21 -20.90 -1.75 9.57
N LEU A 22 -20.45 -0.77 10.35
CA LEU A 22 -20.63 -0.71 11.80
C LEU A 22 -22.11 -0.71 12.19
N CYS A 23 -22.92 0.10 11.53
CA CYS A 23 -24.36 0.15 11.79
C CYS A 23 -25.05 -1.16 11.45
N LEU A 24 -24.82 -1.71 10.27
CA LEU A 24 -25.44 -2.99 9.86
C LEU A 24 -25.01 -4.14 10.77
N LYS A 25 -23.70 -4.27 11.02
CA LYS A 25 -23.14 -5.32 11.88
C LYS A 25 -23.65 -5.22 13.32
N SER A 26 -23.92 -4.02 13.82
CA SER A 26 -24.44 -3.86 15.18
C SER A 26 -25.80 -4.53 15.40
N PHE A 27 -26.69 -4.56 14.40
CA PHE A 27 -27.97 -5.27 14.49
C PHE A 27 -27.76 -6.79 14.48
N VAL A 28 -26.90 -7.28 13.59
CA VAL A 28 -26.54 -8.70 13.51
C VAL A 28 -25.97 -9.20 14.84
N ASP A 29 -25.00 -8.47 15.40
CA ASP A 29 -24.35 -8.84 16.66
C ASP A 29 -25.31 -8.73 17.87
N ALA A 30 -26.33 -7.88 17.78
CA ALA A 30 -27.42 -7.81 18.76
C ALA A 30 -28.47 -8.93 18.60
N GLY A 31 -28.36 -9.78 17.58
CA GLY A 31 -29.33 -10.84 17.26
C GLY A 31 -30.63 -10.33 16.63
N GLN A 32 -30.66 -9.09 16.14
CA GLN A 32 -31.82 -8.51 15.46
C GLN A 32 -31.65 -8.61 13.94
N ARG A 33 -32.63 -9.24 13.27
CA ARG A 33 -32.61 -9.38 11.81
C ARG A 33 -32.62 -8.00 11.13
N ILE A 34 -31.67 -7.79 10.22
CA ILE A 34 -31.58 -6.58 9.40
C ILE A 34 -31.53 -6.93 7.91
N THR A 35 -32.41 -6.28 7.15
CA THR A 35 -32.51 -6.40 5.68
C THR A 35 -31.98 -5.14 5.02
N LEU A 36 -30.92 -5.29 4.24
CA LEU A 36 -30.38 -4.28 3.33
C LEU A 36 -31.00 -4.45 1.94
N TYR A 37 -31.86 -3.51 1.57
CA TYR A 37 -32.32 -3.37 0.20
C TYR A 37 -31.27 -2.63 -0.64
N SER A 38 -30.97 -3.11 -1.84
CA SER A 38 -30.09 -2.42 -2.79
C SER A 38 -30.56 -2.57 -4.23
N TYR A 39 -30.19 -1.61 -5.09
CA TYR A 39 -30.50 -1.66 -6.52
C TYR A 39 -29.33 -2.19 -7.36
N GLU A 40 -28.15 -2.28 -6.73
CA GLU A 40 -26.91 -2.85 -7.25
C GLU A 40 -26.36 -3.90 -6.28
N GLU A 41 -25.43 -4.72 -6.75
CA GLU A 41 -24.66 -5.61 -5.88
C GLU A 41 -23.68 -4.81 -5.01
N ILE A 42 -23.76 -5.01 -3.69
CA ILE A 42 -22.88 -4.35 -2.74
C ILE A 42 -21.75 -5.31 -2.33
N PRO A 43 -20.48 -5.01 -2.64
CA PRO A 43 -19.40 -5.99 -2.51
C PRO A 43 -19.05 -6.33 -1.06
N ASN A 44 -19.24 -5.39 -0.12
CA ASN A 44 -18.70 -5.46 1.23
C ASN A 44 -19.77 -5.32 2.34
N VAL A 45 -20.92 -5.99 2.16
CA VAL A 45 -21.95 -6.07 3.21
C VAL A 45 -21.47 -7.02 4.31
N PRO A 46 -21.59 -6.64 5.61
CA PRO A 46 -21.24 -7.53 6.72
C PRO A 46 -22.01 -8.86 6.69
N GLU A 47 -21.35 -9.92 7.15
CA GLU A 47 -21.98 -11.23 7.31
C GLU A 47 -23.20 -11.16 8.23
N GLY A 48 -24.24 -11.95 7.92
CA GLY A 48 -25.49 -12.00 8.67
C GLY A 48 -26.54 -10.95 8.28
N VAL A 49 -26.17 -9.93 7.49
CA VAL A 49 -27.14 -8.97 6.91
C VAL A 49 -27.90 -9.64 5.77
N ILE A 50 -29.23 -9.57 5.82
CA ILE A 50 -30.10 -10.09 4.77
C ILE A 50 -30.05 -9.12 3.58
N ARG A 51 -29.82 -9.62 2.38
CA ARG A 51 -29.76 -8.83 1.15
C ARG A 51 -31.04 -9.06 0.33
N ARG A 52 -31.71 -7.98 -0.11
CA ARG A 52 -32.89 -8.04 -0.99
C ARG A 52 -32.81 -6.99 -2.08
N ASP A 53 -33.48 -7.22 -3.21
CA ASP A 53 -33.53 -6.24 -4.29
C ASP A 53 -34.49 -5.11 -3.89
N GLY A 54 -34.04 -3.86 -4.02
CA GLY A 54 -34.87 -2.67 -3.80
C GLY A 54 -36.13 -2.65 -4.66
N ARG A 55 -36.10 -3.28 -5.84
CA ARG A 55 -37.24 -3.40 -6.76
C ARG A 55 -38.41 -4.20 -6.19
N GLU A 56 -38.17 -5.03 -5.17
CA GLU A 56 -39.23 -5.72 -4.44
C GLU A 56 -40.15 -4.73 -3.68
N VAL A 57 -39.58 -3.59 -3.25
CA VAL A 57 -40.31 -2.52 -2.58
C VAL A 57 -40.79 -1.47 -3.58
N LEU A 58 -39.90 -1.00 -4.46
CA LEU A 58 -40.18 0.06 -5.42
C LEU A 58 -39.38 -0.20 -6.69
N ASP A 59 -40.04 -0.65 -7.75
CA ASP A 59 -39.38 -0.84 -9.05
C ASP A 59 -39.28 0.50 -9.79
N THR A 60 -38.06 1.02 -9.94
CA THR A 60 -37.79 2.34 -10.51
C THR A 60 -36.33 2.48 -10.96
N ASP A 61 -36.13 3.22 -12.05
CA ASP A 61 -34.82 3.73 -12.49
C ASP A 61 -34.64 5.23 -12.18
N ASP A 62 -35.66 5.85 -11.57
CA ASP A 62 -35.71 7.28 -11.26
C ASP A 62 -35.44 7.53 -9.76
N PHE A 63 -34.15 7.62 -9.44
CA PHE A 63 -33.65 7.88 -8.09
C PHE A 63 -33.63 9.39 -7.79
N ILE A 64 -34.77 9.95 -7.40
CA ILE A 64 -34.92 11.38 -7.10
C ILE A 64 -33.91 11.89 -6.05
N LYS A 65 -33.35 13.07 -6.29
CA LYS A 65 -32.38 13.73 -5.40
C LYS A 65 -32.78 15.14 -5.05
N TYR A 66 -32.28 15.63 -3.91
CA TYR A 66 -32.25 17.07 -3.66
C TYR A 66 -31.28 17.76 -4.62
N GLU A 67 -31.78 18.66 -5.47
CA GLU A 67 -30.99 19.32 -6.52
C GLU A 67 -29.81 20.11 -5.95
N LYS A 68 -30.05 20.87 -4.87
CA LYS A 68 -29.01 21.70 -4.24
C LYS A 68 -27.90 20.91 -3.55
N LYS A 69 -28.15 19.66 -3.16
CA LYS A 69 -27.22 18.85 -2.35
C LYS A 69 -26.70 17.59 -3.04
N ASP A 70 -27.24 17.24 -4.21
CA ASP A 70 -26.95 15.99 -4.91
C ASP A 70 -27.01 14.77 -3.96
N SER A 71 -28.14 14.62 -3.27
CA SER A 71 -28.31 13.68 -2.17
C SER A 71 -29.51 12.78 -2.39
N PHE A 72 -29.27 11.46 -2.35
CA PHE A 72 -30.29 10.41 -2.42
C PHE A 72 -31.16 10.30 -1.16
N ALA A 73 -30.94 11.12 -0.14
CA ALA A 73 -31.81 11.18 1.04
C ALA A 73 -33.30 11.37 0.69
N LEU A 74 -33.59 12.11 -0.40
CA LEU A 74 -34.97 12.28 -0.87
C LEU A 74 -35.58 10.97 -1.41
N PHE A 75 -34.81 10.18 -2.15
CA PHE A 75 -35.23 8.85 -2.57
C PHE A 75 -35.38 7.88 -1.39
N ALA A 76 -34.50 7.96 -0.39
CA ALA A 76 -34.64 7.16 0.84
C ALA A 76 -35.90 7.55 1.64
N ASP A 77 -36.29 8.84 1.66
CA ASP A 77 -37.57 9.31 2.19
C ASP A 77 -38.77 8.69 1.48
N TYR A 78 -38.70 8.55 0.15
CA TYR A 78 -39.76 7.90 -0.63
C TYR A 78 -39.78 6.38 -0.40
N PHE A 79 -38.63 5.72 -0.53
CA PHE A 79 -38.49 4.28 -0.39
C PHE A 79 -38.92 3.79 0.99
N ARG A 80 -38.58 4.49 2.08
CA ARG A 80 -38.90 4.03 3.45
C ARG A 80 -40.40 3.88 3.68
N ILE A 81 -41.22 4.78 3.15
CA ILE A 81 -42.67 4.72 3.32
C ILE A 81 -43.25 3.57 2.49
N HIS A 82 -42.78 3.39 1.25
CA HIS A 82 -43.16 2.24 0.42
C HIS A 82 -42.74 0.90 1.06
N MET A 83 -41.57 0.86 1.70
CA MET A 83 -41.08 -0.32 2.42
C MET A 83 -42.02 -0.67 3.58
N ILE A 84 -42.38 0.30 4.41
CA ILE A 84 -43.30 0.11 5.55
C ILE A 84 -44.68 -0.36 5.05
N ALA A 85 -45.22 0.26 4.00
CA ALA A 85 -46.53 -0.12 3.45
C ALA A 85 -46.55 -1.55 2.88
N ARG A 86 -45.46 -2.01 2.28
CA ARG A 86 -45.36 -3.37 1.70
C ARG A 86 -44.95 -4.46 2.68
N ASN A 87 -44.35 -4.09 3.81
CA ASN A 87 -43.80 -5.05 4.79
C ASN A 87 -44.36 -4.76 6.18
N PRO A 88 -45.61 -5.18 6.48
CA PRO A 88 -46.20 -5.01 7.81
C PRO A 88 -45.30 -5.61 8.89
N GLY A 89 -44.99 -4.83 9.91
CA GLY A 89 -44.07 -5.28 10.97
C GLY A 89 -42.66 -4.69 10.89
N LEU A 90 -42.20 -4.28 9.71
CA LEU A 90 -40.80 -3.89 9.48
C LEU A 90 -40.52 -2.46 9.97
N ILE A 91 -39.43 -2.27 10.72
CA ILE A 91 -38.96 -0.94 11.15
C ILE A 91 -37.90 -0.45 10.17
N TRP A 92 -38.06 0.74 9.61
CA TRP A 92 -37.00 1.42 8.86
C TRP A 92 -35.90 1.92 9.80
N VAL A 93 -34.64 1.72 9.39
CA VAL A 93 -33.47 2.39 9.98
C VAL A 93 -32.60 2.99 8.87
N ASP A 94 -32.12 4.23 9.03
CA ASP A 94 -31.10 4.78 8.12
C ASP A 94 -29.79 3.97 8.26
N THR A 95 -28.97 3.90 7.20
CA THR A 95 -27.72 3.11 7.21
C THR A 95 -26.63 3.64 8.15
N ASP A 96 -26.86 4.79 8.78
CA ASP A 96 -26.02 5.40 9.81
C ASP A 96 -26.65 5.33 11.23
N VAL A 97 -27.60 4.41 11.44
CA VAL A 97 -28.18 4.09 12.76
C VAL A 97 -27.53 2.84 13.35
N TYR A 98 -26.93 2.98 14.52
CA TYR A 98 -26.32 1.89 15.28
C TYR A 98 -27.31 1.27 16.26
N CYS A 99 -27.38 -0.06 16.30
CA CYS A 99 -28.15 -0.83 17.26
C CYS A 99 -27.43 -0.87 18.61
N TRP A 100 -27.96 -0.18 19.61
CA TRP A 100 -27.43 -0.22 20.98
C TRP A 100 -27.92 -1.47 21.73
N ARG A 101 -29.18 -1.81 21.54
CA ARG A 101 -29.83 -3.05 21.97
C ARG A 101 -31.02 -3.37 21.04
N PRO A 102 -31.53 -4.61 21.03
CA PRO A 102 -32.67 -4.96 20.20
C PRO A 102 -33.85 -4.00 20.39
N MET A 103 -34.45 -3.57 19.28
CA MET A 103 -35.66 -2.75 19.26
C MET A 103 -36.88 -3.62 19.55
N ASP A 104 -37.27 -3.66 20.82
CA ASP A 104 -38.29 -4.54 21.38
C ASP A 104 -39.61 -3.79 21.67
N TYR A 105 -40.22 -3.23 20.61
CA TYR A 105 -41.45 -2.46 20.71
C TYR A 105 -42.69 -3.30 20.40
N ASP A 106 -43.65 -3.32 21.34
CA ASP A 106 -44.96 -3.97 21.16
C ASP A 106 -45.82 -3.27 20.10
N SER A 107 -45.71 -1.94 20.01
CA SER A 107 -46.46 -1.10 19.07
C SER A 107 -45.83 -1.11 17.67
N ASP A 108 -46.67 -0.99 16.64
CA ASP A 108 -46.26 -0.72 15.25
C ASP A 108 -45.77 0.71 15.04
N TYR A 109 -46.11 1.61 15.96
CA TYR A 109 -45.61 2.98 15.97
C TYR A 109 -44.25 3.06 16.65
N VAL A 110 -43.19 3.15 15.85
CA VAL A 110 -41.79 3.30 16.27
C VAL A 110 -41.22 4.56 15.63
N LEU A 111 -41.24 5.69 16.32
CA LEU A 111 -40.87 7.01 15.85
C LEU A 111 -40.41 7.86 17.03
N GLY A 112 -39.42 8.72 16.87
CA GLY A 112 -38.84 9.48 17.99
C GLY A 112 -38.65 10.96 17.71
N TYR A 113 -38.70 11.76 18.76
CA TYR A 113 -38.41 13.20 18.70
C TYR A 113 -36.94 13.46 18.36
N GLU A 114 -36.67 14.43 17.48
CA GLU A 114 -35.31 14.73 16.96
C GLU A 114 -34.49 15.65 17.87
N LEU A 115 -35.16 16.56 18.57
CA LEU A 115 -34.54 17.67 19.29
C LEU A 115 -35.15 17.80 20.70
N PRO A 116 -34.38 18.30 21.69
CA PRO A 116 -34.94 18.70 22.98
C PRO A 116 -36.03 19.75 22.81
N ASP A 117 -37.10 19.64 23.60
CA ASP A 117 -38.21 20.61 23.67
C ASP A 117 -38.83 20.95 22.30
N SER A 118 -38.90 19.96 21.40
CA SER A 118 -39.45 20.11 20.04
C SER A 118 -40.48 19.02 19.76
N ASP A 119 -41.50 19.38 18.99
CA ASP A 119 -42.48 18.46 18.40
C ASP A 119 -41.96 17.74 17.15
N ARG A 120 -40.73 18.04 16.71
CA ARG A 120 -40.17 17.51 15.48
C ARG A 120 -39.85 16.02 15.61
N VAL A 121 -40.51 15.22 14.79
CA VAL A 121 -40.30 13.77 14.68
C VAL A 121 -39.27 13.50 13.59
N ASN A 122 -38.25 12.70 13.91
CA ASN A 122 -37.25 12.25 12.95
C ASN A 122 -37.71 10.94 12.28
N ASN A 123 -37.26 10.71 11.05
CA ASN A 123 -37.60 9.53 10.25
C ASN A 123 -36.45 8.52 10.10
N ALA A 124 -35.29 8.75 10.71
CA ALA A 124 -34.15 7.85 10.65
C ALA A 124 -34.37 6.49 11.33
N VAL A 125 -35.30 6.43 12.30
CA VAL A 125 -35.90 5.19 12.83
C VAL A 125 -37.40 5.35 12.70
N LEU A 126 -38.06 4.50 11.90
CA LEU A 126 -39.48 4.65 11.59
C LEU A 126 -40.19 3.31 11.41
N GLY A 127 -41.17 3.02 12.26
CA GLY A 127 -42.18 1.98 12.10
C GLY A 127 -43.56 2.63 12.17
N LEU A 128 -44.44 2.25 11.25
CA LEU A 128 -45.87 2.61 11.27
C LEU A 128 -46.68 1.35 10.92
N PRO A 129 -47.93 1.22 11.41
CA PRO A 129 -48.83 0.17 10.93
C PRO A 129 -49.11 0.40 9.43
N ALA A 130 -48.91 -0.63 8.61
CA ALA A 130 -48.92 -0.52 7.14
C ALA A 130 -50.28 -0.06 6.57
N ASP A 131 -51.37 -0.39 7.25
CA ASP A 131 -52.76 -0.07 6.90
C ASP A 131 -53.31 1.18 7.63
N SER A 132 -52.45 1.92 8.34
CA SER A 132 -52.88 3.10 9.08
C SER A 132 -53.15 4.32 8.19
N ALA A 133 -54.06 5.19 8.64
CA ALA A 133 -54.42 6.42 7.94
C ALA A 133 -53.21 7.34 7.67
N ILE A 134 -52.22 7.37 8.58
CA ILE A 134 -50.99 8.15 8.38
C ILE A 134 -50.15 7.64 7.20
N VAL A 135 -50.03 6.33 7.01
CA VAL A 135 -49.29 5.75 5.88
C VAL A 135 -50.02 6.06 4.57
N HIS A 136 -51.35 5.91 4.55
CA HIS A 136 -52.17 6.25 3.39
C HIS A 136 -52.01 7.73 2.99
N ASP A 137 -52.18 8.65 3.93
CA ASP A 137 -52.12 10.09 3.65
C ASP A 137 -50.71 10.55 3.23
N ILE A 138 -49.65 9.95 3.78
CA ILE A 138 -48.27 10.21 3.34
C ILE A 138 -48.06 9.73 1.91
N LEU A 139 -48.50 8.50 1.58
CA LEU A 139 -48.36 7.95 0.23
C LEU A 139 -49.16 8.75 -0.80
N GLU A 140 -50.38 9.16 -0.45
CA GLU A 140 -51.20 10.05 -1.29
C GLU A 140 -50.46 11.37 -1.55
N PHE A 141 -49.90 11.99 -0.51
CA PHE A 141 -49.13 13.22 -0.67
C PHE A 141 -47.86 13.03 -1.52
N MET A 142 -47.15 11.91 -1.38
CA MET A 142 -45.96 11.60 -2.17
C MET A 142 -46.25 11.23 -3.63
N SER A 143 -47.51 10.86 -3.95
CA SER A 143 -47.90 10.48 -5.31
C SER A 143 -47.82 11.64 -6.31
N ASP A 144 -47.92 12.88 -5.81
CA ASP A 144 -47.69 14.10 -6.59
C ASP A 144 -46.36 14.77 -6.18
N ARG A 145 -45.36 14.65 -7.06
CA ARG A 145 -44.03 15.25 -6.88
C ARG A 145 -44.00 16.78 -6.96
N TYR A 146 -45.10 17.39 -7.34
CA TYR A 146 -45.28 18.84 -7.41
C TYR A 146 -46.26 19.35 -6.34
N ALA A 147 -46.71 18.48 -5.43
CA ALA A 147 -47.62 18.84 -4.36
C ALA A 147 -47.03 19.96 -3.49
N ILE A 148 -47.82 21.02 -3.29
CA ILE A 148 -47.44 22.15 -2.44
C ILE A 148 -47.56 21.70 -0.97
N PRO A 149 -46.45 21.56 -0.21
CA PRO A 149 -46.54 20.96 1.10
C PRO A 149 -47.23 21.92 2.09
N PRO A 150 -48.29 21.49 2.80
CA PRO A 150 -49.03 22.39 3.70
C PRO A 150 -48.19 22.83 4.91
N PHE A 151 -47.09 22.13 5.19
CA PHE A 151 -46.21 22.31 6.34
C PHE A 151 -44.90 23.07 6.04
N VAL A 152 -44.73 23.64 4.83
CA VAL A 152 -43.68 24.66 4.62
C VAL A 152 -44.15 26.06 5.03
N LYS A 153 -43.21 27.00 5.16
CA LYS A 153 -43.51 28.39 5.53
C LYS A 153 -44.57 29.00 4.59
N PRO A 154 -45.51 29.84 5.10
CA PRO A 154 -46.57 30.44 4.28
C PRO A 154 -46.07 31.12 3.00
N LYS A 155 -45.02 31.93 3.11
CA LYS A 155 -44.37 32.59 1.97
C LYS A 155 -43.92 31.60 0.88
N LEU A 156 -43.37 30.46 1.27
CA LEU A 156 -42.90 29.45 0.32
C LEU A 156 -44.08 28.74 -0.36
N ARG A 157 -45.20 28.54 0.35
CA ARG A 157 -46.44 28.02 -0.24
C ARG A 157 -47.01 28.98 -1.28
N GLU A 158 -47.01 30.28 -0.99
CA GLU A 158 -47.43 31.33 -1.93
C GLU A 158 -46.54 31.35 -3.18
N GLU A 159 -45.21 31.27 -3.00
CA GLU A 159 -44.25 31.17 -4.11
C GLU A 159 -44.51 29.93 -4.98
N TYR A 160 -44.74 28.76 -4.37
CA TYR A 160 -45.02 27.52 -5.10
C TYR A 160 -46.37 27.57 -5.82
N ALA A 161 -47.39 28.15 -5.20
CA ALA A 161 -48.71 28.34 -5.81
C ALA A 161 -48.65 29.31 -7.00
N ALA A 162 -47.89 30.41 -6.88
CA ALA A 162 -47.67 31.35 -7.97
C ALA A 162 -46.91 30.69 -9.13
N ALA A 163 -45.87 29.91 -8.84
CA ALA A 163 -45.09 29.18 -9.84
C ALA A 163 -45.95 28.14 -10.58
N ALA A 164 -46.78 27.37 -9.85
CA ALA A 164 -47.73 26.43 -10.44
C ALA A 164 -48.76 27.14 -11.34
N LYS A 165 -49.33 28.27 -10.89
CA LYS A 165 -50.26 29.08 -11.70
C LYS A 165 -49.60 29.66 -12.96
N ALA A 166 -48.30 29.95 -12.91
CA ALA A 166 -47.51 30.37 -14.06
C ALA A 166 -47.09 29.23 -15.00
N GLY A 167 -47.53 27.98 -14.75
CA GLY A 167 -47.18 26.81 -15.55
C GLY A 167 -45.79 26.23 -15.25
N HIS A 168 -45.17 26.63 -14.14
CA HIS A 168 -43.84 26.19 -13.71
C HIS A 168 -43.89 25.64 -12.27
N PRO A 169 -44.63 24.54 -12.02
CA PRO A 169 -44.74 23.99 -10.66
C PRO A 169 -43.37 23.54 -10.14
N VAL A 170 -43.15 23.73 -8.85
CA VAL A 170 -41.86 23.41 -8.20
C VAL A 170 -41.81 21.92 -7.89
N HIS A 171 -40.83 21.22 -8.46
CA HIS A 171 -40.64 19.79 -8.20
C HIS A 171 -40.05 19.56 -6.80
N VAL A 172 -40.38 18.44 -6.16
CA VAL A 172 -39.91 18.09 -4.81
C VAL A 172 -38.38 18.13 -4.65
N SER A 173 -37.61 17.87 -5.70
CA SER A 173 -36.15 18.00 -5.70
C SER A 173 -35.64 19.40 -5.32
N GLN A 174 -36.47 20.43 -5.53
CA GLN A 174 -36.19 21.85 -5.26
C GLN A 174 -36.73 22.33 -3.90
N HIS A 175 -37.55 21.51 -3.23
CA HIS A 175 -38.10 21.82 -1.91
C HIS A 175 -37.02 21.83 -0.81
N PRO A 176 -37.31 22.40 0.38
CA PRO A 176 -36.38 22.38 1.50
C PRO A 176 -35.98 20.96 1.94
N TRP A 177 -34.80 20.85 2.56
CA TRP A 177 -34.32 19.59 3.12
C TRP A 177 -35.28 19.04 4.18
N GLY A 178 -35.60 17.75 4.08
CA GLY A 178 -36.50 17.07 5.01
C GLY A 178 -37.98 17.24 4.69
N VAL A 179 -38.33 17.81 3.51
CA VAL A 179 -39.73 17.99 3.09
C VAL A 179 -40.53 16.70 3.10
N TRP A 180 -39.99 15.59 2.62
CA TRP A 180 -40.60 14.25 2.64
C TRP A 180 -40.11 13.40 3.81
N GLY A 181 -39.24 13.97 4.65
CA GLY A 181 -38.71 13.34 5.84
C GLY A 181 -39.30 13.94 7.10
N PRO A 182 -38.48 14.50 8.01
CA PRO A 182 -38.95 14.98 9.32
C PRO A 182 -40.08 16.01 9.26
N MET A 183 -40.12 16.89 8.25
CA MET A 183 -41.15 17.94 8.16
C MET A 183 -42.54 17.35 7.91
N MET A 184 -42.63 16.45 6.93
CA MET A 184 -43.88 15.77 6.58
C MET A 184 -44.31 14.83 7.70
N LEU A 185 -43.39 14.03 8.25
CA LEU A 185 -43.72 13.11 9.33
C LEU A 185 -44.27 13.84 10.55
N THR A 186 -43.64 14.95 10.95
CA THR A 186 -44.13 15.81 12.05
C THR A 186 -45.55 16.32 11.77
N HIS A 187 -45.81 16.78 10.55
CA HIS A 187 -47.14 17.26 10.16
C HIS A 187 -48.21 16.17 10.26
N PHE A 188 -47.97 15.00 9.67
CA PHE A 188 -48.97 13.93 9.67
C PHE A 188 -49.14 13.27 11.04
N VAL A 189 -48.08 13.17 11.86
CA VAL A 189 -48.21 12.76 13.26
C VAL A 189 -49.15 13.70 14.02
N ALA A 190 -49.02 15.02 13.83
CA ALA A 190 -49.92 15.98 14.44
C ALA A 190 -51.35 15.90 13.86
N LYS A 191 -51.50 15.76 12.54
CA LYS A 191 -52.79 15.64 11.84
C LYS A 191 -53.61 14.45 12.36
N HIS A 192 -52.96 13.34 12.67
CA HIS A 192 -53.61 12.12 13.16
C HIS A 192 -53.62 12.00 14.70
N GLY A 193 -53.12 12.99 15.44
CA GLY A 193 -53.13 12.97 16.90
C GLY A 193 -52.24 11.88 17.52
N LEU A 194 -51.10 11.56 16.89
CA LEU A 194 -50.23 10.43 17.26
C LEU A 194 -49.04 10.84 18.15
N GLN A 195 -49.07 12.02 18.77
CA GLN A 195 -47.96 12.53 19.60
C GLN A 195 -47.67 11.62 20.81
N ASP A 196 -48.69 10.95 21.34
CA ASP A 196 -48.57 9.98 22.45
C ASP A 196 -47.87 8.68 22.04
N LYS A 197 -47.70 8.44 20.72
CA LYS A 197 -46.98 7.28 20.17
C LYS A 197 -45.51 7.55 19.91
N VAL A 198 -45.06 8.80 19.99
CA VAL A 198 -43.67 9.19 19.70
C VAL A 198 -42.78 8.90 20.91
N GLN A 199 -41.74 8.10 20.71
CA GLN A 199 -40.73 7.80 21.73
C GLN A 199 -39.94 9.06 22.13
N PRO A 200 -39.47 9.12 23.39
CA PRO A 200 -38.63 10.21 23.86
C PRO A 200 -37.31 10.30 23.09
N LEU A 201 -36.68 11.48 23.13
CA LEU A 201 -35.44 11.80 22.43
C LEU A 201 -34.32 10.77 22.67
N ASP A 202 -34.19 10.29 23.90
CA ASP A 202 -33.14 9.37 24.35
C ASP A 202 -33.30 7.93 23.84
N ALA A 203 -34.43 7.58 23.23
CA ALA A 203 -34.66 6.26 22.64
C ALA A 203 -33.75 6.01 21.41
N PHE A 204 -33.61 7.01 20.54
CA PHE A 204 -32.86 6.89 19.26
C PHE A 204 -31.84 8.02 19.05
N TYR A 205 -32.07 9.19 19.65
CA TYR A 205 -31.31 10.42 19.40
C TYR A 205 -30.74 11.06 20.70
N PRO A 206 -30.15 10.28 21.63
CA PRO A 206 -29.58 10.84 22.87
C PRO A 206 -28.47 11.88 22.60
N ILE A 207 -27.87 11.82 21.40
CA ILE A 207 -27.00 12.85 20.83
C ILE A 207 -27.72 13.46 19.61
N PRO A 208 -28.40 14.60 19.76
CA PRO A 208 -29.11 15.24 18.66
C PRO A 208 -28.13 15.85 17.63
N PHE A 209 -28.61 16.13 16.42
CA PHE A 209 -27.79 16.63 15.30
C PHE A 209 -26.86 17.82 15.62
N PRO A 210 -27.27 18.84 16.41
CA PRO A 210 -26.37 19.93 16.81
C PRO A 210 -25.16 19.46 17.62
N GLU A 211 -25.32 18.36 18.38
CA GLU A 211 -24.29 17.78 19.24
C GLU A 211 -23.56 16.58 18.62
N ARG A 212 -23.88 16.21 17.37
CA ARG A 212 -23.37 15.02 16.65
C ARG A 212 -21.86 14.77 16.75
N THR A 213 -21.05 15.82 16.84
CA THR A 213 -19.58 15.70 16.89
C THR A 213 -19.08 15.12 18.22
N ARG A 214 -19.96 14.89 19.20
CA ARG A 214 -19.64 14.10 20.39
C ARG A 214 -19.29 12.65 20.05
N MET A 215 -19.88 12.08 18.99
CA MET A 215 -19.59 10.70 18.54
C MET A 215 -18.12 10.52 18.13
N ILE A 216 -17.47 11.57 17.63
CA ILE A 216 -16.06 11.52 17.20
C ILE A 216 -15.10 12.01 18.31
N ARG A 217 -15.59 12.13 19.55
CA ARG A 217 -14.82 12.49 20.76
C ARG A 217 -14.80 11.31 21.74
N ARG A 218 -14.19 11.49 22.91
CA ARG A 218 -14.09 10.46 23.97
C ARG A 218 -15.44 9.81 24.27
N ALA A 219 -15.45 8.47 24.41
CA ALA A 219 -16.65 7.66 24.62
C ALA A 219 -17.56 8.17 25.76
N SER A 220 -16.97 8.62 26.87
CA SER A 220 -17.70 9.15 28.02
C SER A 220 -18.61 10.35 27.72
N LYS A 221 -18.39 11.08 26.62
CA LYS A 221 -19.27 12.18 26.19
C LYS A 221 -20.60 11.72 25.59
N VAL A 222 -20.65 10.48 25.10
CA VAL A 222 -21.85 9.84 24.56
C VAL A 222 -22.48 8.96 25.62
N GLU A 223 -21.68 8.14 26.32
CA GLU A 223 -22.15 7.22 27.37
C GLU A 223 -22.97 7.94 28.46
N ALA A 224 -22.57 9.17 28.83
CA ALA A 224 -23.29 9.99 29.81
C ALA A 224 -24.69 10.45 29.36
N ARG A 225 -25.08 10.23 28.10
CA ARG A 225 -26.40 10.55 27.55
C ARG A 225 -27.25 9.31 27.26
N LEU A 226 -26.70 8.11 27.44
CA LEU A 226 -27.41 6.85 27.22
C LEU A 226 -28.27 6.54 28.44
N THR A 227 -29.48 6.03 28.20
CA THR A 227 -30.43 5.64 29.25
C THR A 227 -30.93 4.22 29.02
N GLY A 228 -31.74 3.69 29.94
CA GLY A 228 -32.42 2.40 29.72
C GLY A 228 -33.39 2.42 28.51
N ASN A 229 -33.81 3.60 28.07
CA ASN A 229 -34.70 3.75 26.91
C ASN A 229 -33.96 3.62 25.59
N THR A 230 -32.64 3.86 25.55
CA THR A 230 -31.86 3.84 24.32
C THR A 230 -31.86 2.45 23.70
N THR A 231 -32.42 2.32 22.50
CA THR A 231 -32.35 1.11 21.65
C THR A 231 -31.44 1.32 20.46
N ALA A 232 -31.33 2.55 19.95
CA ALA A 232 -30.47 2.88 18.83
C ALA A 232 -29.80 4.24 18.98
N LEU A 233 -28.80 4.46 18.14
CA LEU A 233 -28.01 5.68 18.09
C LEU A 233 -27.88 6.13 16.64
N HIS A 234 -28.50 7.25 16.28
CA HIS A 234 -28.21 7.89 14.99
C HIS A 234 -26.78 8.47 15.03
N LEU A 235 -25.85 7.88 14.28
CA LEU A 235 -24.46 8.32 14.24
C LEU A 235 -24.26 9.58 13.38
N TRP A 236 -25.28 9.93 12.60
CA TRP A 236 -25.35 11.06 11.68
C TRP A 236 -24.23 11.05 10.64
N ALA A 237 -24.55 10.77 9.38
CA ALA A 237 -23.61 10.75 8.27
C ALA A 237 -22.82 12.08 8.15
N SER A 238 -23.33 13.21 8.70
CA SER A 238 -22.59 14.47 9.01
C SER A 238 -21.19 14.25 9.58
N ASN A 239 -21.01 13.28 10.45
CA ASN A 239 -19.73 12.99 11.05
C ASN A 239 -18.70 12.45 10.04
N LYS A 240 -19.12 11.82 8.93
CA LYS A 240 -18.19 11.40 7.86
C LYS A 240 -17.35 12.56 7.31
N ARG A 241 -17.97 13.73 7.16
CA ARG A 241 -17.27 14.93 6.71
C ARG A 241 -16.25 15.39 7.74
N GLU A 242 -16.63 15.42 9.02
CA GLU A 242 -15.72 15.83 10.09
C GLU A 242 -14.57 14.83 10.27
N LEU A 243 -14.82 13.54 10.10
CA LEU A 243 -13.81 12.49 10.08
C LEU A 243 -12.86 12.64 8.90
N GLY A 244 -13.38 12.86 7.69
CA GLY A 244 -12.57 13.13 6.49
C GLY A 244 -11.67 14.35 6.66
N LEU A 245 -12.23 15.47 7.13
CA LEU A 245 -11.51 16.74 7.26
C LEU A 245 -10.47 16.78 8.39
N ARG A 246 -10.69 16.03 9.48
CA ARG A 246 -9.88 16.17 10.71
C ARG A 246 -9.04 14.94 11.02
N PHE A 247 -9.43 13.78 10.51
CA PHE A 247 -8.91 12.48 10.92
C PHE A 247 -8.72 11.51 9.75
N ASN A 248 -8.63 12.01 8.52
CA ASN A 248 -8.47 11.21 7.29
C ASN A 248 -9.51 10.07 7.16
N GLY A 249 -10.73 10.31 7.65
CA GLY A 249 -11.83 9.34 7.57
C GLY A 249 -11.75 8.21 8.59
N ILE A 250 -10.77 8.18 9.50
CA ILE A 250 -10.61 7.15 10.53
C ILE A 250 -10.92 7.74 11.92
N PRO A 251 -11.77 7.10 12.75
CA PRO A 251 -12.01 7.57 14.10
C PRO A 251 -10.74 7.57 14.95
N ARG A 252 -10.59 8.59 15.78
CA ARG A 252 -9.46 8.68 16.71
C ARG A 252 -9.54 7.58 17.76
N GLU A 253 -8.40 7.01 18.12
CA GLU A 253 -8.29 6.07 19.24
C GLU A 253 -8.89 6.64 20.54
N GLY A 254 -9.72 5.83 21.21
CA GLY A 254 -10.45 6.18 22.42
C GLY A 254 -11.65 7.11 22.19
N SER A 255 -11.98 7.44 20.94
CA SER A 255 -13.27 8.05 20.61
C SER A 255 -14.41 7.04 20.71
N PHE A 256 -15.65 7.53 20.83
CA PHE A 256 -16.82 6.65 20.89
C PHE A 256 -16.90 5.72 19.67
N LEU A 257 -16.72 6.26 18.46
CA LEU A 257 -16.74 5.44 17.24
C LEU A 257 -15.57 4.42 17.18
N ASP A 258 -14.37 4.76 17.68
CA ASP A 258 -13.27 3.79 17.80
C ASP A 258 -13.62 2.65 18.77
N THR A 259 -14.24 2.96 19.91
CA THR A 259 -14.71 1.94 20.85
C THR A 259 -15.74 1.02 20.19
N LEU A 260 -16.67 1.56 19.41
CA LEU A 260 -17.67 0.76 18.69
C LEU A 260 -17.03 -0.10 17.59
N LEU A 261 -16.10 0.46 16.80
CA LEU A 261 -15.36 -0.29 15.79
C LEU A 261 -14.62 -1.49 16.39
N LYS A 262 -13.93 -1.29 17.52
CA LYS A 262 -13.26 -2.36 18.27
C LYS A 262 -14.24 -3.40 18.81
N LYS A 263 -15.39 -2.97 19.34
CA LYS A 263 -16.44 -3.87 19.84
C LYS A 263 -16.95 -4.82 18.74
N HIS A 264 -17.04 -4.34 17.51
CA HIS A 264 -17.58 -5.08 16.38
C HIS A 264 -16.50 -5.65 15.45
N ASP A 265 -15.23 -5.59 15.85
CA ASP A 265 -14.09 -6.06 15.06
C ASP A 265 -14.06 -5.49 13.62
N ILE A 266 -14.30 -4.18 13.49
CA ILE A 266 -14.27 -3.48 12.21
C ILE A 266 -13.01 -2.63 12.11
N ARG A 267 -12.25 -2.88 11.05
CA ARG A 267 -11.03 -2.15 10.69
C ARG A 267 -11.38 -1.01 9.72
N PRO A 268 -11.43 0.26 10.15
CA PRO A 268 -11.90 1.38 9.32
C PRO A 268 -11.07 1.62 8.04
N GLU A 269 -9.82 1.18 8.03
CA GLU A 269 -8.89 1.24 6.90
C GLU A 269 -9.29 0.37 5.70
N PHE A 270 -10.12 -0.67 5.88
CA PHE A 270 -10.57 -1.54 4.78
C PHE A 270 -11.82 -1.02 4.06
N ALA A 271 -12.54 -0.10 4.69
CA ALA A 271 -13.69 0.56 4.11
C ALA A 271 -13.65 2.07 4.40
N PRO A 272 -12.61 2.79 3.94
CA PRO A 272 -12.40 4.17 4.32
C PRO A 272 -13.55 5.06 3.83
N ILE A 273 -13.76 6.18 4.52
CA ILE A 273 -14.70 7.21 4.08
C ILE A 273 -14.08 7.92 2.87
N LYS A 274 -14.47 7.52 1.66
CA LYS A 274 -13.90 8.01 0.39
C LYS A 274 -14.30 9.43 0.03
N GLY A 275 -15.41 9.92 0.59
CA GLY A 275 -15.95 11.24 0.26
C GLY A 275 -17.32 11.49 0.88
N ARG A 276 -17.83 12.71 0.69
CA ARG A 276 -19.25 13.03 0.89
C ARG A 276 -19.69 14.27 0.11
N ALA A 277 -20.88 14.17 -0.49
CA ALA A 277 -21.39 15.18 -1.41
C ALA A 277 -20.33 15.45 -2.50
N LYS A 278 -19.94 16.71 -2.73
CA LYS A 278 -18.90 17.07 -3.71
C LYS A 278 -17.46 16.91 -3.20
N LEU A 279 -17.24 16.54 -1.93
CA LEU A 279 -15.90 16.38 -1.36
C LEU A 279 -15.42 14.94 -1.51
N VAL A 280 -14.28 14.74 -2.17
CA VAL A 280 -13.56 13.45 -2.22
C VAL A 280 -12.39 13.55 -1.25
N PHE A 281 -12.26 12.59 -0.32
CA PHE A 281 -11.18 12.54 0.66
C PHE A 281 -10.06 11.59 0.23
N GLU A 282 -10.29 10.76 -0.78
CA GLU A 282 -9.24 10.02 -1.48
C GLU A 282 -8.51 10.95 -2.45
N ASP A 283 -7.38 11.51 -2.04
CA ASP A 283 -6.41 12.02 -3.00
C ASP A 283 -5.28 10.99 -3.17
N ARG A 284 -5.38 10.22 -4.26
CA ARG A 284 -4.37 9.23 -4.65
C ARG A 284 -3.02 9.88 -4.98
N GLU A 285 -3.02 11.15 -5.41
CA GLU A 285 -1.78 11.90 -5.70
C GLU A 285 -1.13 12.45 -4.42
N ALA A 286 -1.92 12.86 -3.42
CA ALA A 286 -1.40 13.34 -2.12
C ALA A 286 -0.74 12.24 -1.27
N ASN A 287 -1.03 10.96 -1.55
CA ASN A 287 -0.38 9.80 -0.93
C ASN A 287 0.97 9.46 -1.57
N LEU A 288 1.11 9.66 -2.89
CA LEU A 288 2.36 9.41 -3.62
C LEU A 288 3.39 10.52 -3.42
N SER A 289 2.97 11.77 -3.19
CA SER A 289 3.89 12.88 -2.87
C SER A 289 4.69 12.62 -1.59
N GLN A 290 4.12 11.87 -0.63
CA GLN A 290 4.82 11.43 0.59
C GLN A 290 5.90 10.37 0.30
N LEU A 291 5.70 9.52 -0.71
CA LEU A 291 6.72 8.57 -1.18
C LEU A 291 7.79 9.25 -2.04
N ALA A 292 7.42 10.28 -2.80
CA ALA A 292 8.37 11.11 -3.53
C ALA A 292 9.35 11.83 -2.58
N ALA A 293 8.85 12.31 -1.43
CA ALA A 293 9.69 12.87 -0.37
C ALA A 293 10.66 11.85 0.24
N ALA A 294 10.40 10.55 0.11
CA ALA A 294 11.31 9.48 0.53
C ALA A 294 12.42 9.16 -0.48
N GLY A 295 12.52 9.93 -1.58
CA GLY A 295 13.54 9.74 -2.62
C GLY A 295 13.32 8.48 -3.46
N ILE A 296 12.11 7.91 -3.45
CA ILE A 296 11.78 6.68 -4.16
C ILE A 296 11.45 7.03 -5.61
N ALA A 297 12.44 6.91 -6.50
CA ALA A 297 12.25 7.11 -7.93
C ALA A 297 11.50 5.93 -8.57
N GLU A 298 11.86 4.71 -8.18
CA GLU A 298 11.32 3.46 -8.70
C GLU A 298 11.16 2.42 -7.58
N LEU A 299 10.21 1.50 -7.75
CA LEU A 299 9.89 0.47 -6.76
C LEU A 299 9.58 -0.85 -7.47
N SER A 300 10.26 -1.94 -7.13
CA SER A 300 9.95 -3.29 -7.64
C SER A 300 9.16 -4.12 -6.64
N SER A 301 9.26 -3.80 -5.34
CA SER A 301 8.57 -4.49 -4.26
C SER A 301 8.21 -3.55 -3.11
N ILE A 302 7.06 -3.78 -2.49
CA ILE A 302 6.57 -3.05 -1.32
C ILE A 302 6.05 -4.01 -0.26
N ALA A 303 6.23 -3.66 1.01
CA ALA A 303 5.60 -4.35 2.13
C ALA A 303 4.77 -3.42 3.01
N ASP A 304 3.67 -3.93 3.57
CA ASP A 304 2.90 -3.27 4.62
C ASP A 304 2.93 -4.11 5.89
N LEU A 305 3.42 -3.52 6.97
CA LEU A 305 3.59 -4.16 8.27
C LEU A 305 2.36 -3.91 9.15
N GLY A 306 1.58 -4.97 9.38
CA GLY A 306 0.34 -4.91 10.16
C GLY A 306 -0.89 -4.41 9.39
N GLY A 307 -0.72 -4.09 8.10
CA GLY A 307 -1.84 -3.88 7.17
C GLY A 307 -2.58 -2.57 7.37
N THR A 308 -1.87 -1.50 7.71
CA THR A 308 -2.46 -0.20 8.04
C THR A 308 -2.45 0.78 6.87
N ALA A 309 -1.84 0.43 5.74
CA ALA A 309 -1.65 1.30 4.59
C ALA A 309 -2.19 0.76 3.24
N PRO A 310 -3.37 0.11 3.16
CA PRO A 310 -3.89 -0.49 1.92
C PRO A 310 -3.99 0.48 0.74
N ALA A 311 -4.47 1.70 0.98
CA ALA A 311 -4.57 2.70 -0.07
C ALA A 311 -3.21 3.14 -0.63
N LEU A 312 -2.18 3.24 0.24
CA LEU A 312 -0.84 3.65 -0.17
C LEU A 312 -0.13 2.51 -0.92
N VAL A 313 -0.28 1.27 -0.47
CA VAL A 313 0.20 0.09 -1.19
C VAL A 313 -0.43 -0.01 -2.56
N LEU A 314 -1.75 0.15 -2.67
CA LEU A 314 -2.44 0.13 -3.95
C LEU A 314 -1.96 1.25 -4.89
N ALA A 315 -1.78 2.47 -4.36
CA ALA A 315 -1.27 3.59 -5.14
C ALA A 315 0.17 3.32 -5.63
N ALA A 316 1.04 2.79 -4.76
CA ALA A 316 2.40 2.41 -5.12
C ALA A 316 2.42 1.30 -6.18
N HIS A 317 1.58 0.28 -6.03
CA HIS A 317 1.43 -0.78 -7.02
C HIS A 317 0.91 -0.24 -8.36
N HIS A 318 -0.08 0.66 -8.38
CA HIS A 318 -0.53 1.27 -9.64
C HIS A 318 0.54 2.16 -10.28
N ARG A 319 1.35 2.85 -9.46
CA ARG A 319 2.42 3.72 -9.94
C ARG A 319 3.60 2.94 -10.49
N TRP A 320 4.12 1.97 -9.73
CA TRP A 320 5.37 1.27 -10.01
C TRP A 320 5.21 -0.20 -10.36
N ASP A 321 4.00 -0.76 -10.37
CA ASP A 321 3.70 -2.16 -10.71
C ASP A 321 4.61 -3.10 -9.90
N CYS A 322 4.74 -2.80 -8.61
CA CYS A 322 5.60 -3.52 -7.68
C CYS A 322 4.89 -4.72 -7.07
N ASP A 323 5.64 -5.76 -6.69
CA ASP A 323 5.08 -6.88 -5.94
C ASP A 323 4.76 -6.46 -4.50
N ILE A 324 3.71 -7.03 -3.92
CA ILE A 324 3.18 -6.64 -2.61
C ILE A 324 3.46 -7.74 -1.60
N THR A 325 3.97 -7.36 -0.43
CA THR A 325 4.15 -8.25 0.72
C THR A 325 3.34 -7.76 1.92
N LEU A 326 2.46 -8.60 2.44
CA LEU A 326 1.71 -8.36 3.66
C LEU A 326 2.46 -9.02 4.82
N ILE A 327 3.08 -8.22 5.69
CA ILE A 327 3.82 -8.74 6.84
C ILE A 327 2.87 -8.79 8.04
N ASP A 328 2.54 -10.02 8.43
CA ASP A 328 1.56 -10.34 9.47
C ASP A 328 2.27 -10.54 10.80
N LEU A 329 2.67 -9.42 11.40
CA LEU A 329 3.30 -9.36 12.72
C LEU A 329 2.33 -8.74 13.72
N ARG A 330 2.02 -9.46 14.80
CA ARG A 330 1.11 -8.98 15.83
C ARG A 330 1.70 -7.82 16.64
N ALA A 331 0.85 -7.02 17.27
CA ALA A 331 1.23 -5.86 18.07
C ALA A 331 2.21 -6.16 19.23
N ASP A 332 2.20 -7.40 19.75
CA ASP A 332 3.12 -7.91 20.78
C ASP A 332 4.45 -8.44 20.22
N GLY A 333 4.64 -8.39 18.90
CA GLY A 333 5.81 -8.89 18.19
C GLY A 333 5.81 -10.39 17.97
N ALA A 334 4.71 -11.10 18.26
CA ALA A 334 4.58 -12.51 17.97
C ALA A 334 4.13 -12.74 16.50
N TRP A 335 4.65 -13.80 15.90
CA TRP A 335 4.18 -14.31 14.62
C TRP A 335 2.92 -15.15 14.85
N PRO A 336 1.84 -14.95 14.08
CA PRO A 336 0.58 -15.61 14.35
C PRO A 336 0.61 -17.07 13.87
N GLU A 337 -0.05 -17.98 14.60
CA GLU A 337 -0.15 -19.41 14.22
C GLU A 337 -1.07 -19.63 13.01
N ALA A 338 -2.03 -18.73 12.82
CA ALA A 338 -2.93 -18.67 11.68
C ALA A 338 -2.90 -17.25 11.09
N GLU A 339 -3.30 -17.09 9.84
CA GLU A 339 -3.40 -15.77 9.21
C GLU A 339 -4.30 -14.84 10.04
N SER A 340 -3.84 -13.62 10.33
CA SER A 340 -4.65 -12.64 11.07
C SER A 340 -5.84 -12.18 10.24
N ASP A 341 -6.96 -11.87 10.92
CA ASP A 341 -8.26 -11.55 10.31
C ASP A 341 -8.22 -10.42 9.27
N TRP A 342 -7.22 -9.56 9.37
CA TRP A 342 -7.05 -8.42 8.49
C TRP A 342 -6.52 -8.75 7.10
N VAL A 343 -5.78 -9.85 6.97
CA VAL A 343 -5.06 -10.19 5.73
C VAL A 343 -6.05 -10.53 4.63
N ALA A 344 -7.08 -11.32 4.93
CA ALA A 344 -8.12 -11.69 3.96
C ALA A 344 -8.83 -10.45 3.37
N GLY A 345 -9.24 -9.51 4.23
CA GLY A 345 -9.86 -8.25 3.81
C GLY A 345 -8.92 -7.38 2.97
N TYR A 346 -7.64 -7.32 3.33
CA TYR A 346 -6.63 -6.59 2.58
C TYR A 346 -6.41 -7.19 1.18
N ARG A 347 -6.27 -8.52 1.08
CA ARG A 347 -6.13 -9.20 -0.22
C ARG A 347 -7.35 -8.98 -1.10
N ALA A 348 -8.55 -9.09 -0.53
CA ALA A 348 -9.80 -8.81 -1.24
C ALA A 348 -9.81 -7.37 -1.77
N PHE A 349 -9.46 -6.38 -0.95
CA PHE A 349 -9.35 -4.99 -1.36
C PHE A 349 -8.37 -4.80 -2.54
N LEU A 350 -7.18 -5.42 -2.49
CA LEU A 350 -6.22 -5.33 -3.58
C LEU A 350 -6.73 -6.02 -4.86
N ALA A 351 -7.30 -7.21 -4.75
CA ALA A 351 -7.85 -7.98 -5.87
C ALA A 351 -9.02 -7.25 -6.56
N GLU A 352 -9.97 -6.73 -5.79
CA GLU A 352 -11.07 -5.88 -6.28
C GLU A 352 -10.56 -4.63 -6.99
N ASN A 353 -9.41 -4.11 -6.55
CA ASN A 353 -8.71 -3.01 -7.18
C ASN A 353 -7.66 -3.48 -8.19
N GLY A 354 -7.86 -4.63 -8.82
CA GLY A 354 -7.16 -5.09 -10.02
C GLY A 354 -5.69 -5.45 -9.82
N VAL A 355 -5.29 -5.79 -8.59
CA VAL A 355 -3.99 -6.41 -8.31
C VAL A 355 -4.12 -7.92 -8.52
N ASP A 356 -3.19 -8.50 -9.28
CA ASP A 356 -3.13 -9.96 -9.46
C ASP A 356 -2.79 -10.63 -8.11
N PRO A 357 -3.63 -11.56 -7.59
CA PRO A 357 -3.36 -12.30 -6.36
C PRO A 357 -1.99 -13.00 -6.33
N ALA A 358 -1.47 -13.44 -7.48
CA ALA A 358 -0.15 -14.07 -7.57
C ALA A 358 1.00 -13.11 -7.20
N ARG A 359 0.74 -11.80 -7.19
CA ARG A 359 1.70 -10.74 -6.83
C ARG A 359 1.56 -10.27 -5.39
N ILE A 360 0.67 -10.89 -4.61
CA ILE A 360 0.46 -10.58 -3.20
C ILE A 360 0.98 -11.74 -2.36
N ARG A 361 2.12 -11.50 -1.70
CA ARG A 361 2.72 -12.44 -0.77
C ARG A 361 2.29 -12.13 0.65
N HIS A 362 1.98 -13.16 1.44
CA HIS A 362 1.81 -13.04 2.89
C HIS A 362 3.02 -13.63 3.60
N VAL A 363 3.41 -13.00 4.70
CA VAL A 363 4.50 -13.43 5.57
C VAL A 363 3.96 -13.50 6.98
N GLY A 364 3.66 -14.72 7.43
CA GLY A 364 3.23 -15.03 8.80
C GLY A 364 4.35 -15.56 9.71
N ALA A 365 5.59 -15.66 9.23
CA ALA A 365 6.73 -16.13 10.03
C ALA A 365 8.05 -15.44 9.62
N GLU A 366 8.96 -15.28 10.59
CA GLU A 366 10.24 -14.59 10.39
C GLU A 366 11.10 -15.19 9.28
N LYS A 367 11.12 -16.53 9.16
CA LYS A 367 11.90 -17.25 8.15
C LYS A 367 11.48 -16.94 6.71
N ASP A 368 10.25 -16.46 6.54
CA ASP A 368 9.67 -16.17 5.23
C ASP A 368 9.89 -14.70 4.82
N LEU A 369 10.42 -13.86 5.70
CA LEU A 369 10.82 -12.49 5.37
C LEU A 369 11.82 -12.51 4.21
N ARG A 370 11.62 -11.59 3.27
CA ARG A 370 12.57 -11.29 2.21
C ARG A 370 12.73 -9.78 2.09
N PRO A 371 13.91 -9.30 1.66
CA PRO A 371 14.11 -7.88 1.44
C PRO A 371 13.13 -7.30 0.41
N VAL A 372 12.62 -6.10 0.68
CA VAL A 372 11.77 -5.32 -0.24
C VAL A 372 12.30 -3.90 -0.39
N ASP A 373 11.98 -3.23 -1.50
CA ASP A 373 12.47 -1.88 -1.77
C ASP A 373 11.83 -0.84 -0.83
N LEU A 374 10.57 -1.05 -0.41
CA LEU A 374 9.85 -0.16 0.52
C LEU A 374 9.08 -0.96 1.58
N VAL A 375 9.28 -0.63 2.85
CA VAL A 375 8.44 -1.10 3.96
C VAL A 375 7.59 0.06 4.49
N LEU A 376 6.29 -0.17 4.65
CA LEU A 376 5.36 0.74 5.31
C LEU A 376 5.08 0.24 6.72
N ASN A 377 5.32 1.10 7.71
CA ASN A 377 4.99 0.89 9.12
C ASN A 377 4.28 2.14 9.66
N LEU A 378 3.12 2.43 9.08
CA LEU A 378 2.32 3.61 9.39
C LEU A 378 1.37 3.31 10.55
N ALA A 379 1.23 4.25 11.49
CA ALA A 379 0.45 4.02 12.71
C ALA A 379 0.71 2.63 13.36
N GLY A 380 1.97 2.17 13.34
CA GLY A 380 2.37 0.82 13.73
C GLY A 380 3.41 0.80 14.86
N PHE A 381 4.48 0.04 14.69
CA PHE A 381 5.56 -0.04 15.68
C PHE A 381 6.35 1.27 15.77
N GLY A 382 6.43 1.85 16.96
CA GLY A 382 7.00 3.19 17.19
C GLY A 382 5.95 4.29 17.34
N ASP A 383 4.68 4.03 16.95
CA ASP A 383 3.53 4.90 17.25
C ASP A 383 2.58 4.24 18.27
N VAL A 384 1.90 3.17 17.87
CA VAL A 384 0.90 2.46 18.70
C VAL A 384 1.47 1.18 19.30
N ASN A 385 2.41 0.51 18.60
CA ASN A 385 3.07 -0.71 19.07
C ASN A 385 4.51 -0.42 19.52
N LYS A 386 5.10 -1.30 20.36
CA LYS A 386 6.45 -1.09 20.89
C LYS A 386 7.52 -1.32 19.82
N VAL A 387 8.32 -0.29 19.54
CA VAL A 387 9.34 -0.29 18.47
C VAL A 387 10.33 -1.46 18.52
N LYS A 388 10.66 -1.97 19.72
CA LYS A 388 11.64 -3.05 19.92
C LYS A 388 11.35 -4.34 19.12
N HIS A 389 10.10 -4.55 18.73
CA HIS A 389 9.68 -5.71 17.95
C HIS A 389 9.99 -5.59 16.45
N LEU A 390 10.48 -4.43 15.98
CA LEU A 390 10.94 -4.25 14.60
C LEU A 390 12.28 -4.92 14.28
N GLY A 391 13.04 -5.39 15.28
CA GLY A 391 14.37 -5.97 15.06
C GLY A 391 14.43 -6.96 13.89
N PRO A 392 13.61 -8.01 13.86
CA PRO A 392 13.60 -8.97 12.74
C PRO A 392 13.26 -8.35 11.37
N ILE A 393 12.40 -7.33 11.34
CA ILE A 393 12.04 -6.62 10.10
C ILE A 393 13.24 -5.80 9.59
N LEU A 394 13.89 -5.05 10.49
CA LEU A 394 15.06 -4.24 10.15
C LEU A 394 16.24 -5.11 9.67
N GLU A 395 16.39 -6.32 10.23
CA GLU A 395 17.47 -7.24 9.87
C GLU A 395 17.22 -8.06 8.60
N ARG A 396 15.96 -8.39 8.27
CA ARG A 396 15.66 -9.38 7.20
C ARG A 396 14.80 -8.85 6.06
N ALA A 397 14.05 -7.76 6.27
CA ALA A 397 13.14 -7.21 5.27
C ALA A 397 13.73 -6.01 4.50
N LEU A 398 14.95 -5.58 4.85
CA LEU A 398 15.65 -4.46 4.22
C LEU A 398 16.93 -4.92 3.51
N HIS A 399 17.20 -4.34 2.35
CA HIS A 399 18.45 -4.39 1.61
C HIS A 399 19.05 -2.96 1.50
N ALA A 400 20.18 -2.80 0.81
CA ALA A 400 20.97 -1.55 0.86
C ALA A 400 20.19 -0.32 0.40
N ASP A 401 19.41 -0.50 -0.68
CA ASP A 401 18.57 0.55 -1.23
C ASP A 401 17.17 0.65 -0.61
N SER A 402 16.84 -0.19 0.39
CA SER A 402 15.50 -0.17 0.97
C SER A 402 15.22 1.15 1.66
N ARG A 403 13.94 1.53 1.68
CA ARG A 403 13.41 2.60 2.52
C ARG A 403 12.32 2.03 3.40
N MET A 404 12.23 2.52 4.64
CA MET A 404 11.06 2.26 5.47
C MET A 404 10.39 3.58 5.82
N VAL A 405 9.12 3.74 5.48
CA VAL A 405 8.33 4.90 5.90
C VAL A 405 7.56 4.50 7.15
N MET A 406 7.77 5.24 8.24
CA MET A 406 7.14 4.92 9.52
C MET A 406 6.73 6.13 10.33
N ASP A 407 5.72 5.94 11.18
CA ASP A 407 5.27 6.95 12.13
C ASP A 407 5.89 6.71 13.51
N ILE A 408 6.42 7.78 14.12
CA ILE A 408 7.02 7.75 15.46
C ILE A 408 6.24 8.68 16.39
N ARG A 409 5.78 8.15 17.52
CA ARG A 409 5.22 8.93 18.61
C ARG A 409 6.31 9.45 19.53
N LYS A 410 6.23 10.72 19.93
CA LYS A 410 7.13 11.31 20.93
C LYS A 410 7.11 10.48 22.23
N GLY A 411 8.29 10.10 22.72
CA GLY A 411 8.44 9.31 23.95
C GLY A 411 8.34 7.78 23.76
N SER A 412 8.17 7.29 22.53
CA SER A 412 8.13 5.84 22.22
C SER A 412 9.46 5.10 22.39
N GLY A 413 10.58 5.82 22.50
CA GLY A 413 11.93 5.24 22.47
C GLY A 413 12.42 4.84 21.07
N SER A 414 11.70 5.23 20.00
CA SER A 414 12.02 4.80 18.63
C SER A 414 13.34 5.32 18.09
N PHE A 415 13.66 6.61 18.25
CA PHE A 415 14.92 7.16 17.71
C PHE A 415 16.18 6.52 18.32
N PRO A 416 16.29 6.29 19.65
CA PRO A 416 17.40 5.53 20.21
C PRO A 416 17.50 4.11 19.65
N PHE A 417 16.37 3.40 19.55
CA PHE A 417 16.35 2.02 19.02
C PHE A 417 16.77 1.94 17.56
N LEU A 418 16.23 2.81 16.70
CA LEU A 418 16.51 2.80 15.26
C LEU A 418 17.94 3.18 14.91
N ARG A 419 18.63 3.94 15.78
CA ARG A 419 20.02 4.37 15.58
C ARG A 419 20.99 3.20 15.43
N ASP A 420 20.69 2.05 16.03
CA ASP A 420 21.54 0.86 15.94
C ASP A 420 21.41 0.13 14.60
N PHE A 421 20.43 0.52 13.76
CA PHE A 421 20.11 -0.14 12.49
C PHE A 421 20.22 0.78 11.28
N GLY A 422 20.16 2.09 11.46
CA GLY A 422 20.03 3.02 10.33
C GLY A 422 19.87 4.48 10.68
N SER A 423 19.83 5.27 9.62
CA SER A 423 19.58 6.71 9.65
C SER A 423 18.11 7.04 9.43
N ASN A 424 17.67 8.18 9.96
CA ASN A 424 16.27 8.62 9.96
C ASN A 424 16.18 10.05 9.43
N GLU A 425 15.34 10.29 8.43
CA GLU A 425 15.01 11.63 7.94
C GLU A 425 13.54 11.96 8.24
N VAL A 426 13.27 13.13 8.81
CA VAL A 426 11.90 13.58 9.07
C VAL A 426 11.29 14.14 7.79
N ILE A 427 10.17 13.55 7.35
CA ILE A 427 9.45 14.00 6.15
C ILE A 427 8.13 14.71 6.47
N ALA A 428 7.54 14.49 7.64
CA ALA A 428 6.36 15.24 8.09
C ALA A 428 6.19 15.25 9.62
N GLU A 429 5.61 16.33 10.15
CA GLU A 429 5.00 16.34 11.48
C GLU A 429 3.48 16.30 11.36
N ILE A 430 2.86 15.33 12.02
CA ILE A 430 1.42 15.08 11.98
C ILE A 430 0.87 15.29 13.38
N GLY A 431 0.05 16.34 13.55
CA GLY A 431 -0.66 16.59 14.81
C GLY A 431 -1.75 15.54 15.03
N ASP A 432 -1.88 15.01 16.25
CA ASP A 432 -2.93 14.04 16.60
C ASP A 432 -4.24 14.69 17.08
N GLY A 433 -4.32 16.03 17.00
CA GLY A 433 -5.48 16.82 17.44
C GLY A 433 -5.69 16.84 18.96
N ALA A 434 -4.75 16.31 19.76
CA ALA A 434 -4.82 16.18 21.22
C ALA A 434 -3.70 16.90 21.97
N GLY A 435 -2.81 17.57 21.25
CA GLY A 435 -1.56 18.10 21.79
C GLY A 435 -0.38 17.13 21.68
N GLY A 436 -0.59 15.91 21.17
CA GLY A 436 0.47 14.99 20.79
C GLY A 436 0.93 15.23 19.35
N LYS A 437 2.19 14.87 19.09
CA LYS A 437 2.80 14.95 17.77
C LYS A 437 3.30 13.57 17.37
N ARG A 438 2.96 13.16 16.15
CA ARG A 438 3.59 12.04 15.45
C ARG A 438 4.52 12.59 14.39
N THR A 439 5.70 12.02 14.30
CA THR A 439 6.71 12.37 13.30
C THR A 439 6.76 11.24 12.29
N ARG A 440 6.50 11.54 11.02
CA ARG A 440 6.71 10.59 9.94
C ARG A 440 8.14 10.71 9.46
N ILE A 441 8.82 9.58 9.40
CA ILE A 441 10.20 9.51 8.97
C ILE A 441 10.37 8.57 7.78
N VAL A 442 11.48 8.75 7.09
CA VAL A 442 12.07 7.78 6.18
C VAL A 442 13.29 7.23 6.89
N PHE A 443 13.26 5.93 7.17
CA PHE A 443 14.38 5.17 7.67
C PHE A 443 15.16 4.57 6.51
N VAL A 444 16.48 4.68 6.57
CA VAL A 444 17.44 4.09 5.63
C VAL A 444 18.37 3.17 6.43
N PRO A 445 18.49 1.88 6.07
CA PRO A 445 19.38 0.98 6.77
C PRO A 445 20.83 1.46 6.64
N ASP A 446 21.58 1.38 7.74
CA ASP A 446 23.01 1.66 7.72
C ASP A 446 23.77 0.51 7.05
N PRO A 447 24.98 0.77 6.52
CA PRO A 447 25.88 -0.31 6.17
C PRO A 447 26.05 -1.22 7.39
N PRO A 448 26.11 -2.55 7.17
CA PRO A 448 26.38 -3.48 8.26
C PRO A 448 27.74 -3.11 8.86
N ALA A 449 27.85 -3.17 10.19
CA ALA A 449 29.14 -3.00 10.84
C ALA A 449 30.14 -4.00 10.21
N GLU A 450 31.33 -3.51 9.85
CA GLU A 450 32.41 -4.35 9.36
C GLU A 450 32.69 -5.42 10.40
N THR A 451 32.15 -6.61 10.15
CA THR A 451 32.04 -7.62 11.21
C THR A 451 33.30 -8.47 11.21
N VAL A 452 33.94 -8.56 12.36
CA VAL A 452 35.05 -9.46 12.67
C VAL A 452 34.65 -10.91 12.39
N SER A 453 35.57 -11.73 11.89
CA SER A 453 35.37 -13.13 11.49
C SER A 453 34.43 -13.91 12.41
N ASP A 454 33.42 -14.59 11.86
CA ASP A 454 32.59 -15.55 12.61
C ASP A 454 33.36 -16.89 12.70
N PRO A 455 33.70 -17.38 13.91
CA PRO A 455 34.42 -18.64 14.07
C PRO A 455 33.73 -19.85 13.40
N GLY A 456 32.40 -19.88 13.39
CA GLY A 456 31.64 -20.97 12.76
C GLY A 456 31.70 -20.94 11.23
N TRP A 457 31.81 -19.75 10.64
CA TRP A 457 31.99 -19.60 9.19
C TRP A 457 33.37 -20.06 8.74
N ALA A 458 34.44 -19.71 9.48
CA ALA A 458 35.80 -20.10 9.11
C ALA A 458 35.94 -21.64 8.98
N GLU A 459 35.29 -22.40 9.85
CA GLU A 459 35.24 -23.85 9.78
C GLU A 459 34.45 -24.36 8.56
N LEU A 460 33.29 -23.76 8.27
CA LEU A 460 32.50 -24.12 7.09
C LEU A 460 33.23 -23.77 5.78
N ALA A 461 33.84 -22.60 5.68
CA ALA A 461 34.59 -22.15 4.52
C ALA A 461 35.79 -23.05 4.24
N THR A 462 36.52 -23.43 5.29
CA THR A 462 37.63 -24.38 5.18
C THR A 462 37.15 -25.75 4.67
N ARG A 463 35.99 -26.22 5.14
CA ARG A 463 35.37 -27.46 4.60
C ARG A 463 34.94 -27.33 3.15
N LEU A 464 34.38 -26.19 2.75
CA LEU A 464 33.97 -25.92 1.37
C LEU A 464 35.17 -25.84 0.40
N ALA A 465 36.28 -25.28 0.85
CA ALA A 465 37.53 -25.23 0.10
C ALA A 465 38.06 -26.64 -0.20
N GLY A 466 37.92 -27.57 0.74
CA GLY A 466 38.44 -28.93 0.61
C GLY A 466 39.98 -28.97 0.66
N PRO A 467 40.59 -30.15 0.44
CA PRO A 467 42.03 -30.37 0.65
C PRO A 467 42.92 -29.63 -0.36
N GLU A 468 42.40 -29.29 -1.54
CA GLU A 468 43.12 -28.58 -2.60
C GLU A 468 42.78 -27.08 -2.66
N GLY A 469 41.84 -26.63 -1.82
CA GLY A 469 41.41 -25.25 -1.74
C GLY A 469 42.08 -24.47 -0.60
N PHE A 470 41.70 -23.22 -0.44
CA PHE A 470 42.11 -22.44 0.74
C PHE A 470 41.03 -21.45 1.19
N TYR A 471 41.10 -21.08 2.48
CA TYR A 471 40.35 -19.99 3.07
C TYR A 471 41.32 -19.06 3.80
N ARG A 472 41.22 -17.74 3.56
CA ARG A 472 42.01 -16.70 4.23
C ARG A 472 41.10 -15.55 4.60
N ASP A 473 41.34 -14.92 5.74
CA ASP A 473 40.50 -13.84 6.28
C ASP A 473 41.36 -12.87 7.11
N ASN A 474 40.99 -11.59 7.13
CA ASN A 474 41.63 -10.55 7.94
C ASN A 474 40.65 -9.88 8.94
N GLY A 475 39.48 -10.48 9.16
CA GLY A 475 38.38 -9.94 9.93
C GLY A 475 37.41 -9.08 9.13
N SER A 476 37.85 -8.32 8.12
CA SER A 476 37.00 -7.43 7.31
C SER A 476 36.68 -8.01 5.93
N HIS A 477 37.51 -8.89 5.41
CA HIS A 477 37.39 -9.56 4.12
C HIS A 477 37.87 -11.01 4.22
N SER A 478 37.38 -11.85 3.32
CA SER A 478 37.88 -13.21 3.16
C SER A 478 38.01 -13.65 1.71
N PHE A 479 38.93 -14.57 1.47
CA PHE A 479 39.14 -15.25 0.19
C PHE A 479 38.87 -16.73 0.38
N LEU A 480 37.95 -17.27 -0.42
CA LEU A 480 37.60 -18.69 -0.43
C LEU A 480 37.84 -19.27 -1.82
N TYR A 481 38.85 -20.12 -1.95
CA TYR A 481 39.14 -20.86 -3.17
C TYR A 481 38.58 -22.28 -3.11
N ILE A 482 37.75 -22.61 -4.08
CA ILE A 482 37.08 -23.90 -4.24
C ILE A 482 37.52 -24.51 -5.58
N PRO A 483 38.44 -25.48 -5.57
CA PRO A 483 38.98 -26.09 -6.77
C PRO A 483 37.96 -27.03 -7.43
N ARG A 484 37.93 -27.00 -8.76
CA ARG A 484 37.25 -27.96 -9.64
C ARG A 484 38.14 -28.18 -10.87
N ALA A 485 37.60 -28.07 -12.09
CA ALA A 485 38.42 -28.14 -13.30
C ALA A 485 39.34 -26.90 -13.44
N LYS A 486 40.53 -27.11 -14.01
CA LYS A 486 41.52 -26.05 -14.27
C LYS A 486 41.34 -25.35 -15.61
N ASP A 487 40.25 -25.64 -16.32
CA ASP A 487 39.89 -24.96 -17.56
C ASP A 487 39.53 -23.49 -17.29
N THR A 488 38.69 -23.25 -16.29
CA THR A 488 38.11 -21.94 -15.98
C THR A 488 38.14 -21.68 -14.47
N LEU A 489 38.71 -20.53 -14.09
CA LEU A 489 38.56 -19.93 -12.77
C LEU A 489 37.58 -18.75 -12.85
N VAL A 490 36.55 -18.77 -12.02
CA VAL A 490 35.68 -17.61 -11.79
C VAL A 490 36.08 -16.92 -10.49
N VAL A 491 36.57 -15.68 -10.59
CA VAL A 491 36.83 -14.80 -9.45
C VAL A 491 35.58 -13.96 -9.21
N THR A 492 34.93 -14.10 -8.06
CA THR A 492 33.64 -13.48 -7.77
C THR A 492 33.69 -12.58 -6.55
N PHE A 493 32.90 -11.51 -6.58
CA PHE A 493 32.86 -10.47 -5.55
C PHE A 493 31.43 -10.26 -5.05
N ASP A 494 31.26 -10.14 -3.74
CA ASP A 494 30.01 -9.74 -3.11
C ASP A 494 29.57 -8.34 -3.56
N ASN A 495 28.26 -8.17 -3.77
CA ASN A 495 27.61 -6.88 -3.91
C ASN A 495 27.15 -6.33 -2.54
N LEU A 496 26.58 -5.12 -2.51
CA LEU A 496 26.14 -4.48 -1.25
C LEU A 496 25.09 -5.30 -0.49
N ASP A 497 24.15 -5.91 -1.21
CA ASP A 497 23.06 -6.70 -0.62
C ASP A 497 23.58 -7.98 0.04
N ILE A 498 24.55 -8.67 -0.57
CA ILE A 498 25.17 -9.87 0.00
C ILE A 498 26.04 -9.50 1.20
N ALA A 499 26.72 -8.34 1.15
CA ALA A 499 27.50 -7.83 2.27
C ALA A 499 26.63 -7.51 3.51
N MET A 500 25.31 -7.33 3.36
CA MET A 500 24.35 -7.04 4.45
C MET A 500 23.80 -8.26 5.19
N ASN A 501 23.78 -9.45 4.59
CA ASN A 501 23.10 -10.61 5.19
C ASN A 501 23.91 -11.25 6.35
N LYS A 502 23.21 -11.77 7.37
CA LYS A 502 23.82 -12.60 8.43
C LYS A 502 24.53 -13.82 7.81
N ARG A 503 25.73 -14.11 8.32
CA ARG A 503 26.80 -14.91 7.67
C ARG A 503 26.63 -16.44 7.72
N ASP A 504 25.50 -16.94 8.21
CA ASP A 504 25.32 -18.35 8.61
C ASP A 504 25.23 -19.36 7.45
N THR A 505 24.87 -18.91 6.24
CA THR A 505 24.77 -19.74 5.03
C THR A 505 25.70 -19.30 3.89
N ARG A 506 26.70 -18.45 4.20
CA ARG A 506 27.47 -17.69 3.21
C ARG A 506 28.07 -18.59 2.12
N ARG A 507 27.93 -18.16 0.86
CA ARG A 507 28.58 -18.74 -0.31
C ARG A 507 29.07 -17.59 -1.19
N PRO A 508 30.18 -17.77 -1.94
CA PRO A 508 30.59 -16.77 -2.92
C PRO A 508 29.45 -16.42 -3.87
N TRP A 509 29.38 -15.17 -4.30
CA TRP A 509 28.32 -14.76 -5.22
C TRP A 509 28.32 -15.60 -6.50
N GLY A 510 27.17 -16.18 -6.84
CA GLY A 510 27.02 -17.08 -7.98
C GLY A 510 27.43 -18.54 -7.75
N PHE A 511 27.73 -18.93 -6.51
CA PHE A 511 28.22 -20.27 -6.15
C PHE A 511 27.48 -21.41 -6.86
N GLU A 512 26.16 -21.49 -6.76
CA GLU A 512 25.40 -22.64 -7.27
C GLU A 512 25.54 -22.83 -8.79
N PHE A 513 25.55 -21.74 -9.56
CA PHE A 513 25.64 -21.89 -11.02
C PHE A 513 27.08 -22.12 -11.48
N ILE A 514 28.07 -21.56 -10.79
CA ILE A 514 29.50 -21.81 -11.06
C ILE A 514 29.81 -23.29 -10.77
N GLU A 515 29.34 -23.79 -9.62
CA GLU A 515 29.51 -25.18 -9.23
C GLU A 515 28.87 -26.14 -10.24
N LYS A 516 27.67 -25.84 -10.73
CA LYS A 516 26.98 -26.65 -11.75
C LYS A 516 27.73 -26.74 -13.09
N GLN A 517 28.59 -25.77 -13.42
CA GLN A 517 29.43 -25.84 -14.63
C GLN A 517 30.73 -26.61 -14.41
N GLY A 518 31.07 -26.96 -13.17
CA GLY A 518 32.34 -27.64 -12.85
C GLY A 518 33.57 -26.71 -12.87
N TRP A 519 33.36 -25.38 -12.85
CA TRP A 519 34.45 -24.40 -12.84
C TRP A 519 35.06 -24.21 -11.45
N SER A 520 36.36 -23.89 -11.41
CA SER A 520 37.02 -23.47 -10.17
C SER A 520 36.56 -22.06 -9.78
N MET A 521 36.53 -21.76 -8.48
CA MET A 521 35.99 -20.51 -7.97
C MET A 521 36.87 -19.88 -6.90
N LEU A 522 37.14 -18.58 -7.02
CA LEU A 522 37.76 -17.76 -5.98
C LEU A 522 36.76 -16.67 -5.55
N GLY A 523 36.16 -16.82 -4.38
CA GLY A 523 35.29 -15.80 -3.81
C GLY A 523 36.08 -14.80 -2.98
N ALA A 524 36.11 -13.53 -3.39
CA ALA A 524 36.57 -12.41 -2.57
C ALA A 524 35.35 -11.77 -1.90
N MET A 525 35.25 -11.92 -0.60
CA MET A 525 34.03 -11.70 0.17
C MET A 525 34.22 -10.50 1.11
N ALA A 526 33.28 -9.55 1.10
CA ALA A 526 33.38 -8.31 1.85
C ALA A 526 32.58 -8.36 3.16
N GLY A 527 33.16 -7.93 4.28
CA GLY A 527 32.52 -7.88 5.58
C GLY A 527 31.59 -6.68 5.81
N GLY A 528 31.40 -5.86 4.77
CA GLY A 528 30.54 -4.68 4.74
C GLY A 528 30.68 -3.91 3.42
N TRP A 529 30.27 -2.65 3.41
CA TRP A 529 30.34 -1.77 2.22
C TRP A 529 31.74 -1.16 2.08
N THR A 530 32.72 -2.03 1.83
CA THR A 530 34.14 -1.69 1.90
C THR A 530 34.72 -1.18 0.58
N TRP A 531 34.01 -1.40 -0.53
CA TRP A 531 34.54 -1.29 -1.89
C TRP A 531 35.85 -2.04 -2.10
N TYR A 532 36.15 -3.04 -1.27
CA TYR A 532 37.40 -3.81 -1.33
C TYR A 532 38.65 -2.90 -1.24
N ARG A 533 38.54 -1.78 -0.52
CA ARG A 533 39.63 -0.79 -0.34
C ARG A 533 40.47 -1.02 0.91
N ASP A 534 40.35 -2.20 1.51
CA ASP A 534 41.30 -2.65 2.54
C ASP A 534 42.59 -3.11 1.83
N ASP A 535 43.73 -2.56 2.25
CA ASP A 535 45.04 -2.86 1.65
C ASP A 535 45.35 -4.36 1.61
N TRP A 536 44.84 -5.13 2.58
CA TRP A 536 45.02 -6.58 2.60
C TRP A 536 44.44 -7.27 1.36
N VAL A 537 43.32 -6.77 0.83
CA VAL A 537 42.70 -7.33 -0.39
C VAL A 537 43.63 -7.15 -1.60
N ALA A 538 44.23 -5.97 -1.75
CA ALA A 538 45.21 -5.70 -2.80
C ALA A 538 46.46 -6.59 -2.67
N GLN A 539 46.99 -6.71 -1.44
CA GLN A 539 48.14 -7.57 -1.15
C GLN A 539 47.85 -9.04 -1.44
N GLU A 540 46.65 -9.52 -1.16
CA GLU A 540 46.25 -10.90 -1.41
C GLU A 540 46.15 -11.20 -2.92
N PHE A 541 45.60 -10.27 -3.71
CA PHE A 541 45.62 -10.39 -5.18
C PHE A 541 47.04 -10.34 -5.77
N ASP A 542 47.89 -9.46 -5.28
CA ASP A 542 49.31 -9.39 -5.70
C ASP A 542 50.07 -10.67 -5.31
N ARG A 543 49.81 -11.22 -4.12
CA ARG A 543 50.35 -12.50 -3.67
C ARG A 543 49.93 -13.63 -4.61
N LEU A 544 48.63 -13.79 -4.87
CA LEU A 544 48.11 -14.82 -5.79
C LEU A 544 48.74 -14.69 -7.20
N ALA A 545 48.89 -13.46 -7.69
CA ALA A 545 49.55 -13.20 -8.97
C ALA A 545 51.03 -13.63 -8.97
N SER A 546 51.79 -13.20 -7.96
CA SER A 546 53.24 -13.51 -7.84
C SER A 546 53.53 -14.99 -7.61
N GLU A 547 52.64 -15.72 -6.94
CA GLU A 547 52.74 -17.18 -6.75
C GLU A 547 52.30 -17.99 -7.98
N GLY A 548 51.87 -17.33 -9.06
CA GLY A 548 51.43 -17.99 -10.28
C GLY A 548 50.06 -18.67 -10.15
N PHE A 549 49.26 -18.33 -9.13
CA PHE A 549 47.95 -18.95 -8.89
C PHE A 549 47.04 -18.84 -10.11
N PHE A 550 46.96 -17.66 -10.75
CA PHE A 550 46.11 -17.47 -11.92
C PHE A 550 46.63 -18.19 -13.18
N ALA A 551 47.94 -18.40 -13.28
CA ALA A 551 48.58 -18.98 -14.46
C ALA A 551 48.31 -20.50 -14.62
N GLN A 552 47.78 -21.15 -13.58
CA GLN A 552 47.43 -22.57 -13.64
C GLN A 552 46.10 -22.84 -14.36
N PHE A 553 45.33 -21.80 -14.70
CA PHE A 553 44.02 -21.92 -15.32
C PHE A 553 44.09 -21.54 -16.81
N GLY A 554 43.37 -22.28 -17.65
CA GLY A 554 43.26 -21.94 -19.08
C GLY A 554 42.59 -20.59 -19.32
N ARG A 555 41.65 -20.24 -18.43
CA ARG A 555 40.87 -19.00 -18.50
C ARG A 555 40.52 -18.50 -17.10
N VAL A 556 40.63 -17.19 -16.90
CA VAL A 556 40.26 -16.52 -15.65
C VAL A 556 39.23 -15.44 -15.95
N VAL A 557 38.12 -15.45 -15.22
CA VAL A 557 37.01 -14.50 -15.40
C VAL A 557 36.69 -13.84 -14.07
N PHE A 558 36.78 -12.50 -14.02
CA PHE A 558 36.36 -11.69 -12.89
C PHE A 558 34.89 -11.30 -13.06
N TYR A 559 34.08 -11.52 -12.04
CA TYR A 559 32.63 -11.39 -12.11
C TYR A 559 32.09 -10.60 -10.92
N GLY A 560 31.32 -9.54 -11.20
CA GLY A 560 30.79 -8.67 -10.16
C GLY A 560 29.56 -7.84 -10.54
N ALA A 561 28.79 -7.39 -9.56
CA ALA A 561 27.72 -6.42 -9.72
C ALA A 561 27.85 -5.24 -8.74
N SER A 562 27.58 -4.01 -9.21
CA SER A 562 27.69 -2.77 -8.42
C SER A 562 29.06 -2.66 -7.73
N MET A 563 29.14 -2.65 -6.39
CA MET A 563 30.39 -2.70 -5.62
C MET A 563 31.29 -3.89 -6.04
N GLY A 564 30.72 -5.07 -6.23
CA GLY A 564 31.47 -6.22 -6.74
C GLY A 564 31.90 -6.05 -8.19
N GLY A 565 31.14 -5.30 -8.99
CA GLY A 565 31.48 -4.96 -10.37
C GLY A 565 32.67 -4.01 -10.47
N TYR A 566 32.77 -3.04 -9.56
CA TYR A 566 33.98 -2.25 -9.35
C TYR A 566 35.18 -3.18 -9.08
N ALA A 567 35.05 -4.09 -8.12
CA ALA A 567 36.14 -4.97 -7.71
C ALA A 567 36.56 -5.94 -8.83
N ALA A 568 35.60 -6.51 -9.56
CA ALA A 568 35.86 -7.37 -10.72
C ALA A 568 36.68 -6.64 -11.79
N CYS A 569 36.33 -5.39 -12.10
CA CYS A 569 37.08 -4.57 -13.04
C CYS A 569 38.46 -4.16 -12.47
N ALA A 570 38.52 -3.70 -11.23
CA ALA A 570 39.75 -3.23 -10.60
C ALA A 570 40.79 -4.34 -10.43
N PHE A 571 40.43 -5.43 -9.75
CA PHE A 571 41.37 -6.50 -9.41
C PHE A 571 41.69 -7.44 -10.60
N SER A 572 41.00 -7.30 -11.74
CA SER A 572 41.41 -7.97 -12.99
C SER A 572 42.85 -7.64 -13.38
N ALA A 573 43.38 -6.48 -12.96
CA ALA A 573 44.78 -6.11 -13.19
C ALA A 573 45.80 -7.05 -12.52
N ALA A 574 45.40 -7.85 -11.53
CA ALA A 574 46.25 -8.89 -10.91
C ALA A 574 46.48 -10.08 -11.85
N CYS A 575 45.61 -10.28 -12.84
CA CYS A 575 45.73 -11.30 -13.87
C CYS A 575 45.57 -10.66 -15.27
N PRO A 576 46.63 -10.03 -15.81
CA PRO A 576 46.60 -9.49 -17.17
C PRO A 576 46.19 -10.56 -18.19
N GLY A 577 45.27 -10.21 -19.09
CA GLY A 577 44.68 -11.16 -20.04
C GLY A 577 43.43 -11.90 -19.55
N ALA A 578 43.01 -11.70 -18.28
CA ALA A 578 41.72 -12.20 -17.79
C ALA A 578 40.53 -11.55 -18.52
N GLU A 579 39.36 -12.16 -18.39
CA GLU A 579 38.10 -11.56 -18.81
C GLU A 579 37.35 -10.96 -17.62
N VAL A 580 36.49 -9.97 -17.87
CA VAL A 580 35.65 -9.35 -16.85
C VAL A 580 34.19 -9.33 -17.30
N VAL A 581 33.27 -9.67 -16.40
CA VAL A 581 31.83 -9.52 -16.55
C VAL A 581 31.30 -8.69 -15.39
N ALA A 582 30.85 -7.47 -15.69
CA ALA A 582 30.43 -6.50 -14.69
C ALA A 582 28.98 -6.01 -14.95
N ILE A 583 28.16 -5.95 -13.89
CA ILE A 583 26.80 -5.41 -13.94
C ILE A 583 26.75 -4.08 -13.17
N SER A 584 26.33 -3.01 -13.82
CA SER A 584 26.23 -1.66 -13.26
C SER A 584 27.44 -1.25 -12.39
N PRO A 585 28.69 -1.43 -12.87
CA PRO A 585 29.87 -1.19 -12.04
C PRO A 585 30.08 0.29 -11.76
N GLN A 586 30.53 0.62 -10.55
CA GLN A 586 31.21 1.89 -10.33
C GLN A 586 32.66 1.79 -10.84
N SER A 587 33.18 2.88 -11.39
CA SER A 587 34.58 2.97 -11.82
C SER A 587 35.53 3.28 -10.66
N THR A 588 35.09 4.13 -9.74
CA THR A 588 35.76 4.59 -8.52
C THR A 588 34.72 5.38 -7.71
N LEU A 589 34.93 5.62 -6.41
CA LEU A 589 34.13 6.58 -5.64
C LEU A 589 34.91 7.85 -5.25
N ASP A 590 36.12 8.03 -5.78
CA ASP A 590 36.88 9.27 -5.60
C ASP A 590 36.07 10.47 -6.11
N LYS A 591 35.67 11.36 -5.20
CA LYS A 591 34.84 12.52 -5.50
C LYS A 591 35.51 13.56 -6.40
N SER A 592 36.85 13.57 -6.47
CA SER A 592 37.57 14.42 -7.43
C SER A 592 37.43 13.91 -8.86
N VAL A 593 37.17 12.60 -9.00
CA VAL A 593 37.10 11.87 -10.27
C VAL A 593 35.66 11.64 -10.73
N VAL A 594 34.74 11.42 -9.80
CA VAL A 594 33.30 11.21 -10.02
C VAL A 594 32.42 12.13 -9.13
N PRO A 595 32.50 13.47 -9.30
CA PRO A 595 31.74 14.41 -8.48
C PRO A 595 30.22 14.23 -8.56
N TRP A 596 29.69 13.61 -9.62
CA TRP A 596 28.27 13.34 -9.81
C TRP A 596 27.74 12.12 -9.05
N GLU A 597 28.58 11.22 -8.52
CA GLU A 597 28.10 10.04 -7.76
C GLU A 597 27.60 10.47 -6.36
N THR A 598 26.34 10.20 -6.04
CA THR A 598 25.66 10.68 -4.84
C THR A 598 25.21 9.58 -3.87
N ARG A 599 25.31 8.31 -4.25
CA ARG A 599 24.69 7.18 -3.54
C ARG A 599 25.51 6.68 -2.35
N TYR A 600 26.81 6.52 -2.52
CA TYR A 600 27.64 5.69 -1.62
C TYR A 600 28.51 6.49 -0.64
N LYS A 601 27.87 7.37 0.13
CA LYS A 601 28.55 8.31 1.05
C LYS A 601 29.53 7.63 2.00
N VAL A 602 29.18 6.44 2.48
CA VAL A 602 29.95 5.68 3.48
C VAL A 602 31.33 5.24 3.00
N ALA A 603 31.56 5.27 1.68
CA ALA A 603 32.82 4.86 1.07
C ALA A 603 33.56 6.01 0.40
N TRP A 604 33.07 7.25 0.45
CA TRP A 604 33.72 8.41 -0.18
C TRP A 604 35.07 8.77 0.44
N ASP A 605 35.25 8.50 1.72
CA ASP A 605 36.50 8.80 2.44
C ASP A 605 37.57 7.69 2.30
N ARG A 606 37.28 6.63 1.54
CA ARG A 606 38.25 5.54 1.30
C ARG A 606 39.29 5.94 0.26
N ASP A 607 40.48 5.34 0.36
CA ASP A 607 41.55 5.59 -0.62
C ASP A 607 41.30 4.80 -1.92
N PHE A 608 41.04 5.52 -3.02
CA PHE A 608 40.92 4.99 -4.38
C PHE A 608 42.17 5.26 -5.24
N SER A 609 43.31 5.49 -4.61
CA SER A 609 44.60 5.55 -5.29
C SER A 609 45.18 4.15 -5.58
N GLY A 610 46.33 4.13 -6.26
CA GLY A 610 47.08 2.91 -6.52
C GLY A 610 46.53 2.04 -7.66
N ARG A 611 47.16 0.88 -7.85
CA ARG A 611 46.96 -0.03 -9.00
C ARG A 611 45.51 -0.48 -9.18
N TYR A 612 44.80 -0.70 -8.08
CA TYR A 612 43.42 -1.18 -8.06
C TYR A 612 42.41 -0.05 -7.80
N GLY A 613 42.86 1.20 -7.78
CA GLY A 613 42.07 2.36 -7.36
C GLY A 613 40.94 2.74 -8.31
N ASP A 614 41.25 2.83 -9.61
CA ASP A 614 40.29 3.14 -10.68
C ASP A 614 40.08 1.91 -11.57
N ALA A 615 38.88 1.36 -11.50
CA ALA A 615 38.49 0.17 -12.24
C ALA A 615 38.45 0.37 -13.76
N ALA A 616 38.20 1.59 -14.24
CA ALA A 616 38.24 1.90 -15.68
C ALA A 616 39.67 1.87 -16.23
N GLU A 617 40.65 2.28 -15.41
CA GLU A 617 42.07 2.24 -15.77
C GLU A 617 42.68 0.85 -15.55
N ALA A 618 42.41 0.22 -14.41
CA ALA A 618 42.95 -1.10 -14.07
C ALA A 618 42.49 -2.20 -15.04
N SER A 619 41.23 -2.17 -15.46
CA SER A 619 40.66 -3.17 -16.38
C SER A 619 41.19 -3.08 -17.82
N ARG A 620 42.03 -2.09 -18.16
CA ARG A 620 42.74 -2.05 -19.46
C ARG A 620 43.66 -3.26 -19.67
N ALA A 621 44.14 -3.87 -18.57
CA ALA A 621 44.98 -5.07 -18.63
C ALA A 621 44.20 -6.36 -18.95
N ALA A 622 42.86 -6.32 -18.87
CA ALA A 622 42.02 -7.47 -19.20
C ALA A 622 41.97 -7.71 -20.72
N ARG A 623 41.81 -8.97 -21.12
CA ARG A 623 41.56 -9.34 -22.53
C ARG A 623 40.23 -8.77 -23.03
N ARG A 624 39.19 -8.82 -22.20
CA ARG A 624 37.84 -8.32 -22.52
C ARG A 624 37.11 -7.90 -21.25
N VAL A 625 36.38 -6.79 -21.32
CA VAL A 625 35.53 -6.28 -20.24
C VAL A 625 34.10 -6.16 -20.76
N THR A 626 33.20 -7.02 -20.29
CA THR A 626 31.77 -7.00 -20.66
C THR A 626 30.98 -6.28 -19.58
N ILE A 627 30.36 -5.15 -19.92
CA ILE A 627 29.62 -4.32 -18.96
C ILE A 627 28.14 -4.27 -19.34
N LEU A 628 27.27 -4.72 -18.45
CA LEU A 628 25.81 -4.57 -18.57
C LEU A 628 25.38 -3.33 -17.77
N TYR A 629 24.63 -2.42 -18.39
CA TYR A 629 24.20 -1.19 -17.74
C TYR A 629 22.97 -0.54 -18.40
N ASP A 630 22.15 0.17 -17.62
CA ASP A 630 21.10 1.01 -18.18
C ASP A 630 21.65 2.38 -18.61
N PRO A 631 21.64 2.73 -19.91
CA PRO A 631 22.09 4.04 -20.39
C PRO A 631 21.20 5.21 -19.94
N TYR A 632 20.03 4.95 -19.37
CA TYR A 632 19.12 5.97 -18.86
C TYR A 632 19.19 6.17 -17.35
N GLU A 633 20.00 5.38 -16.64
CA GLU A 633 20.36 5.60 -15.24
C GLU A 633 21.59 6.52 -15.19
N PRO A 634 21.47 7.83 -14.87
CA PRO A 634 22.55 8.80 -15.09
C PRO A 634 23.82 8.49 -14.30
N LEU A 635 23.70 7.99 -13.07
CA LEU A 635 24.84 7.69 -12.22
C LEU A 635 25.64 6.49 -12.75
N ASP A 636 24.95 5.42 -13.13
CA ASP A 636 25.58 4.24 -13.72
C ASP A 636 26.19 4.54 -15.09
N ALA A 637 25.45 5.25 -15.95
CA ALA A 637 25.95 5.68 -17.24
C ALA A 637 27.20 6.55 -17.10
N GLY A 638 27.25 7.44 -16.10
CA GLY A 638 28.42 8.25 -15.78
C GLY A 638 29.66 7.41 -15.47
N HIS A 639 29.53 6.34 -14.69
CA HIS A 639 30.62 5.40 -14.43
C HIS A 639 31.02 4.61 -15.69
N VAL A 640 30.06 4.03 -16.40
CA VAL A 640 30.32 3.21 -17.59
C VAL A 640 30.93 4.03 -18.73
N ASN A 641 30.66 5.33 -18.82
CA ASN A 641 31.27 6.22 -19.80
C ASN A 641 32.79 6.38 -19.62
N ARG A 642 33.32 6.17 -18.41
CA ARG A 642 34.77 6.22 -18.15
C ARG A 642 35.53 5.01 -18.74
N PHE A 643 34.88 3.87 -18.89
CA PHE A 643 35.46 2.69 -19.53
C PHE A 643 35.57 2.92 -21.05
N THR A 644 36.72 3.41 -21.51
CA THR A 644 36.95 3.86 -22.90
C THR A 644 37.90 2.97 -23.69
N ALA A 645 38.51 1.97 -23.04
CA ALA A 645 39.48 1.10 -23.65
C ALA A 645 38.86 0.16 -24.72
N PRO A 646 39.62 -0.23 -25.77
CA PRO A 646 39.10 -1.00 -26.90
C PRO A 646 38.67 -2.44 -26.53
N ASN A 647 39.11 -2.94 -25.37
CA ASN A 647 38.71 -4.24 -24.82
C ASN A 647 37.32 -4.22 -24.14
N VAL A 648 36.66 -3.06 -24.06
CA VAL A 648 35.37 -2.89 -23.37
C VAL A 648 34.20 -3.09 -24.33
N MET A 649 33.32 -4.03 -24.01
CA MET A 649 32.02 -4.26 -24.64
C MET A 649 30.89 -3.76 -23.74
N LYS A 650 30.20 -2.69 -24.17
CA LYS A 650 29.10 -2.06 -23.43
C LYS A 650 27.76 -2.62 -23.88
N LEU A 651 27.18 -3.52 -23.09
CA LEU A 651 25.88 -4.14 -23.31
C LEU A 651 24.78 -3.29 -22.68
N ARG A 652 24.02 -2.57 -23.52
CA ARG A 652 23.01 -1.61 -23.07
C ARG A 652 21.71 -2.31 -22.67
N THR A 653 21.17 -1.97 -21.50
CA THR A 653 19.88 -2.43 -20.99
C THR A 653 18.93 -1.27 -20.70
N PRO A 654 18.38 -0.61 -21.74
CA PRO A 654 17.55 0.58 -21.54
C PRO A 654 16.30 0.29 -20.72
N LEU A 655 16.02 1.16 -19.74
CA LEU A 655 14.81 1.17 -18.91
C LEU A 655 14.71 -0.04 -17.96
N LEU A 656 15.84 -0.56 -17.48
CA LEU A 656 15.90 -1.60 -16.44
C LEU A 656 16.44 -1.06 -15.08
N GLY A 657 16.93 0.18 -15.03
CA GLY A 657 17.46 0.85 -13.84
C GLY A 657 18.76 0.26 -13.29
N HIS A 658 19.17 0.69 -12.09
CA HIS A 658 20.41 0.21 -11.44
C HIS A 658 20.40 -1.30 -11.15
N ARG A 659 19.29 -1.80 -10.55
CA ARG A 659 19.09 -3.22 -10.23
C ARG A 659 18.66 -4.04 -11.45
N LEU A 660 19.31 -3.82 -12.59
CA LEU A 660 19.00 -4.51 -13.84
C LEU A 660 19.11 -6.03 -13.71
N GLY A 661 19.99 -6.54 -12.84
CA GLY A 661 20.12 -7.98 -12.56
C GLY A 661 18.80 -8.61 -12.10
N SER A 662 18.07 -7.95 -11.22
CA SER A 662 16.75 -8.39 -10.76
C SER A 662 15.73 -8.42 -11.91
N SER A 663 15.76 -7.41 -12.79
CA SER A 663 14.89 -7.37 -13.98
C SER A 663 15.21 -8.50 -14.96
N LEU A 664 16.49 -8.77 -15.22
CA LEU A 664 16.92 -9.88 -16.06
C LEU A 664 16.53 -11.24 -15.47
N HIS A 665 16.54 -11.36 -14.14
CA HIS A 665 16.10 -12.57 -13.44
C HIS A 665 14.59 -12.78 -13.55
N GLN A 666 13.79 -11.73 -13.31
CA GLN A 666 12.33 -11.78 -13.48
C GLN A 666 11.91 -12.13 -14.91
N MET A 667 12.69 -11.71 -15.91
CA MET A 667 12.49 -12.10 -17.31
C MET A 667 12.99 -13.53 -17.64
N GLY A 668 13.63 -14.23 -16.70
CA GLY A 668 14.20 -15.56 -16.92
C GLY A 668 15.44 -15.59 -17.82
N ILE A 669 16.04 -14.44 -18.13
CA ILE A 669 17.16 -14.33 -19.08
C ILE A 669 18.53 -14.09 -18.43
N LEU A 670 18.58 -13.84 -17.11
CA LEU A 670 19.84 -13.58 -16.40
C LEU A 670 20.81 -14.76 -16.49
N SER A 671 20.39 -15.97 -16.10
CA SER A 671 21.29 -17.13 -16.07
C SER A 671 21.84 -17.50 -17.45
N PRO A 672 21.03 -17.56 -18.53
CA PRO A 672 21.56 -17.78 -19.89
C PRO A 672 22.60 -16.75 -20.31
N ILE A 673 22.35 -15.46 -20.04
CA ILE A 673 23.29 -14.38 -20.38
C ILE A 673 24.60 -14.54 -19.60
N LEU A 674 24.52 -14.76 -18.29
CA LEU A 674 25.70 -14.86 -17.43
C LEU A 674 26.53 -16.09 -17.73
N LEU A 675 25.93 -17.26 -17.92
CA LEU A 675 26.68 -18.48 -18.25
C LEU A 675 27.44 -18.31 -19.57
N THR A 676 26.79 -17.74 -20.59
CA THR A 676 27.43 -17.47 -21.89
C THR A 676 28.53 -16.41 -21.79
N ALA A 677 28.37 -15.41 -20.91
CA ALA A 677 29.40 -14.40 -20.65
C ALA A 677 30.60 -15.02 -19.92
N LEU A 678 30.34 -15.82 -18.90
CA LEU A 678 31.35 -16.49 -18.08
C LEU A 678 32.02 -17.66 -18.81
N ASP A 679 31.43 -18.20 -19.88
CA ASP A 679 32.07 -19.14 -20.81
C ASP A 679 32.82 -18.41 -21.96
N GLY A 680 32.56 -17.12 -22.12
CA GLY A 680 33.30 -16.25 -23.03
C GLY A 680 32.68 -16.17 -24.44
N GLY A 681 31.57 -16.85 -24.66
CA GLY A 681 30.82 -16.85 -25.93
C GLY A 681 29.93 -15.63 -26.16
N LEU A 682 29.66 -14.82 -25.13
CA LEU A 682 28.63 -13.77 -25.26
C LEU A 682 29.03 -12.68 -26.26
N SER A 683 28.22 -12.55 -27.32
CA SER A 683 28.29 -11.46 -28.30
C SER A 683 27.20 -10.41 -28.07
N GLU A 684 27.41 -9.19 -28.56
CA GLU A 684 26.40 -8.13 -28.51
C GLU A 684 25.08 -8.54 -29.20
N ALA A 685 25.18 -9.23 -30.33
CA ALA A 685 24.02 -9.70 -31.09
C ALA A 685 23.19 -10.74 -30.30
N GLU A 686 23.87 -11.68 -29.65
CA GLU A 686 23.24 -12.69 -28.81
C GLU A 686 22.60 -12.07 -27.56
N PHE A 687 23.32 -11.18 -26.88
CA PHE A 687 22.78 -10.45 -25.75
C PHE A 687 21.50 -9.68 -26.12
N HIS A 688 21.52 -8.91 -27.20
CA HIS A 688 20.35 -8.17 -27.65
C HIS A 688 19.21 -9.07 -28.13
N ARG A 689 19.49 -10.31 -28.59
CA ARG A 689 18.46 -11.31 -28.87
C ARG A 689 17.75 -11.74 -27.58
N HIS A 690 18.47 -12.09 -26.52
CA HIS A 690 17.89 -12.40 -25.21
C HIS A 690 17.10 -11.21 -24.65
N LEU A 691 17.68 -10.00 -24.74
CA LEU A 691 17.09 -8.79 -24.19
C LEU A 691 15.77 -8.38 -24.85
N ARG A 692 15.39 -8.94 -26.02
CA ARG A 692 14.06 -8.71 -26.61
C ARG A 692 12.91 -9.17 -25.72
N ALA A 693 13.15 -10.12 -24.80
CA ALA A 693 12.15 -10.55 -23.81
C ALA A 693 11.56 -9.38 -23.01
N ARG A 694 12.31 -8.28 -22.84
CA ARG A 694 11.82 -7.06 -22.17
C ARG A 694 10.58 -6.45 -22.83
N ARG A 695 10.32 -6.74 -24.10
CA ARG A 695 9.14 -6.21 -24.81
C ARG A 695 7.83 -6.70 -24.20
N ASP A 696 7.86 -7.84 -23.52
CA ASP A 696 6.72 -8.42 -22.83
C ASP A 696 6.79 -8.20 -21.31
N PHE A 697 7.85 -7.51 -20.83
CA PHE A 697 8.04 -7.17 -19.42
C PHE A 697 7.25 -5.90 -19.06
N PRO A 698 6.27 -5.96 -18.13
CA PRO A 698 5.36 -4.85 -17.83
C PRO A 698 6.06 -3.54 -17.43
N ARG A 699 7.11 -3.63 -16.61
CA ARG A 699 7.92 -2.45 -16.21
C ARG A 699 8.52 -1.75 -17.42
N TYR A 700 9.17 -2.49 -18.32
CA TYR A 700 9.75 -1.92 -19.53
C TYR A 700 8.69 -1.24 -20.42
N GLN A 701 7.52 -1.87 -20.57
CA GLN A 701 6.42 -1.30 -21.35
C GLN A 701 5.93 0.03 -20.76
N ARG A 702 5.76 0.10 -19.44
CA ARG A 702 5.36 1.34 -18.78
C ARG A 702 6.42 2.42 -18.90
N GLU A 703 7.67 2.12 -18.59
CA GLU A 703 8.75 3.13 -18.63
C GLU A 703 8.90 3.71 -20.03
N LEU A 704 8.82 2.86 -21.05
CA LEU A 704 8.88 3.31 -22.44
C LEU A 704 7.66 4.17 -22.82
N PHE A 705 6.46 3.80 -22.38
CA PHE A 705 5.24 4.57 -22.62
C PHE A 705 5.29 5.94 -21.94
N GLN A 706 5.64 5.99 -20.65
CA GLN A 706 5.76 7.23 -19.87
C GLN A 706 6.85 8.14 -20.43
N ARG A 707 7.99 7.57 -20.85
CA ARG A 707 9.07 8.35 -21.45
C ARG A 707 8.68 8.89 -22.83
N ALA A 708 7.85 8.19 -23.60
CA ALA A 708 7.30 8.71 -24.85
C ALA A 708 6.38 9.92 -24.58
N LEU A 709 5.50 9.84 -23.58
CA LEU A 709 4.65 10.96 -23.15
C LEU A 709 5.44 12.16 -22.65
N ALA A 710 6.39 11.94 -21.74
CA ALA A 710 7.23 12.99 -21.18
C ALA A 710 8.06 13.73 -22.24
N ARG A 711 8.28 13.11 -23.41
CA ARG A 711 8.96 13.71 -24.57
C ARG A 711 8.02 14.28 -25.63
N GLY A 712 6.72 14.33 -25.36
CA GLY A 712 5.71 14.85 -26.29
C GLY A 712 5.41 13.91 -27.48
N HIS A 713 5.80 12.64 -27.41
CA HIS A 713 5.56 11.65 -28.46
C HIS A 713 4.22 10.91 -28.25
N GLU A 714 3.12 11.64 -28.10
CA GLU A 714 1.80 11.08 -27.77
C GLU A 714 1.29 10.06 -28.79
N SER A 715 1.49 10.31 -30.09
CA SER A 715 1.09 9.36 -31.15
C SER A 715 1.87 8.05 -31.12
N LEU A 716 3.14 8.08 -30.66
CA LEU A 716 3.94 6.88 -30.44
C LEU A 716 3.48 6.15 -29.19
N ALA A 717 3.24 6.88 -28.10
CA ALA A 717 2.71 6.33 -26.85
C ALA A 717 1.36 5.63 -27.11
N ARG A 718 0.45 6.26 -27.87
CA ARG A 718 -0.85 5.67 -28.23
C ARG A 718 -0.69 4.34 -28.97
N ARG A 719 0.06 4.34 -30.08
CA ARG A 719 0.31 3.11 -30.87
C ARG A 719 0.98 2.01 -30.08
N MET A 720 1.97 2.37 -29.26
CA MET A 720 2.64 1.43 -28.37
C MET A 720 1.64 0.85 -27.36
N GLY A 721 0.89 1.71 -26.67
CA GLY A 721 -0.04 1.29 -25.64
C GLY A 721 -1.13 0.38 -26.19
N GLU A 722 -1.72 0.71 -27.33
CA GLU A 722 -2.66 -0.17 -28.03
C GLU A 722 -2.03 -1.51 -28.41
N SER A 723 -0.79 -1.52 -28.91
CA SER A 723 -0.09 -2.77 -29.24
C SER A 723 0.20 -3.63 -28.01
N VAL A 724 0.50 -3.01 -26.86
CA VAL A 724 0.71 -3.71 -25.59
C VAL A 724 -0.60 -4.35 -25.14
N LEU A 725 -1.68 -3.56 -25.08
CA LEU A 725 -3.00 -4.01 -24.62
C LEU A 725 -3.63 -5.10 -25.50
N ARG A 726 -3.22 -5.23 -26.77
CA ARG A 726 -3.63 -6.36 -27.63
C ARG A 726 -2.95 -7.68 -27.26
N ARG A 727 -1.77 -7.63 -26.62
CA ARG A 727 -0.97 -8.81 -26.29
C ARG A 727 -1.20 -9.24 -24.85
N ASN A 728 -1.05 -8.30 -23.92
CA ASN A 728 -1.16 -8.50 -22.49
C ASN A 728 -1.93 -7.34 -21.88
N ASP A 729 -2.72 -7.60 -20.84
CA ASP A 729 -3.35 -6.52 -20.11
C ASP A 729 -2.29 -5.68 -19.35
N ASN A 730 -2.38 -4.36 -19.47
CA ASN A 730 -1.56 -3.41 -18.71
C ASN A 730 -2.44 -2.23 -18.30
N ARG A 731 -3.00 -2.31 -17.09
CA ARG A 731 -3.97 -1.32 -16.61
C ARG A 731 -3.43 0.11 -16.59
N ALA A 732 -2.17 0.31 -16.22
CA ALA A 732 -1.56 1.64 -16.16
C ALA A 732 -1.55 2.30 -17.55
N ILE A 733 -1.16 1.54 -18.58
CA ILE A 733 -1.22 1.98 -19.98
C ILE A 733 -2.68 2.20 -20.41
N ARG A 734 -3.61 1.30 -20.06
CA ARG A 734 -5.04 1.45 -20.37
C ARG A 734 -5.64 2.73 -19.79
N GLN A 735 -5.33 3.04 -18.52
CA GLN A 735 -5.80 4.25 -17.87
C GLN A 735 -5.18 5.50 -18.50
N ALA A 736 -3.88 5.49 -18.76
CA ALA A 736 -3.20 6.61 -19.40
C ALA A 736 -3.72 6.88 -20.82
N LEU A 737 -4.05 5.83 -21.58
CA LEU A 737 -4.68 5.96 -22.91
C LEU A 737 -6.10 6.54 -22.88
N ARG A 738 -6.84 6.45 -21.77
CA ARG A 738 -8.14 7.11 -21.63
C ARG A 738 -8.01 8.62 -21.42
N GLY A 739 -6.86 9.07 -20.92
CA GLY A 739 -6.54 10.49 -20.73
C GLY A 739 -5.82 11.15 -21.91
N LEU A 740 -5.40 10.36 -22.90
CA LEU A 740 -4.83 10.78 -24.19
C LEU A 740 -5.90 10.79 -25.25
#